data_AF-A0A7V9T1T1-F1
#
_entry.id   AF-A0A7V9T1T1-F1
#
_cell.length_a   1.000
_cell.length_b   1.000
_cell.length_c   1.000
_cell.angle_alpha   90.00
_cell.angle_beta   90.00
_cell.angle_gamma   90.00
#
_symmetry.space_group_name_H-M   'P 1'
#
loop_
_entity.id
_entity.type
_entity.pdbx_description
1 polymer ?
#
loop_
_entity_poly.entity_id
_entity_poly.type
_entity_poly.pdbx_seq_one_letter_code
_entity_poly.pdbx_strand_id
1 'polypeptide(L)'
;MADIRAIPGLGKLWELTKGDERICVAVVDGIVDNGHPAFRGAALTHLPGVGSQDSFGGVKAAHGTHVASVIFGQSEGPVPGVAPGCRGLSVPAFSDRRRRTSQLEIARGIELAVEAGAHIVNVSGGQLSPEGRAQDPLGRAVQHCTDNNVLVVAAVGNNGCFCNQVPAALDPVLAVGALDDDGQPLAMSNWGPAYRGHGILAPGENIIVAVPGGQVIKRSGTSLAAPIVTGVAALLLSLQVQQGLQPDPSSIGALLVETASPCEVEDPGAGDGTGPCERFLSGTLNIGRAMTAVTESLETVGQSSSACGCGGHLSFEPDATAAPMPTAGSAAARGVWRSAAPASDVSPGGVEPSTDPGSPGPGSSSPVYALGALGFDFGSDARRDTFKQLMAPVEIDGTVVPANPFDSRQMVDHLTVHPSEARSLIWTLNMELTPIYAIEAEGPYAAAVYELLTRLLAGEVAGSDAPGYVERVAIPGRVTGRTAKLHSGQLVPVIDCQQLRGLYGWEVNKLVSAAVAAARDAAGSAADIVVAANLREFLTKVYYDLRNLGVTSADRALNFAATNAFQAAHTFATALAEGRVLDTIAVEKSPFCRLDSDCWDVRLRFFDPENDRRARRVFRFTIDVSDVMPVTLGDVRTWTEAA
;
A
#
# COMPACT_ATOMS: atom_id res chain seq x y z
N MET A 1 40.46 4.57 -2.08
CA MET A 1 40.21 5.54 -0.99
C MET A 1 38.98 6.35 -1.39
N ALA A 2 37.77 5.85 -1.16
CA ALA A 2 36.53 6.58 -1.51
C ALA A 2 36.26 7.75 -0.55
N ASP A 3 37.05 8.81 -0.70
CA ASP A 3 36.60 10.15 -0.42
C ASP A 3 35.54 10.53 -1.46
N ILE A 4 34.34 10.97 -1.05
CA ILE A 4 33.30 11.34 -2.03
C ILE A 4 33.79 12.43 -3.00
N ARG A 5 34.79 13.23 -2.60
CA ARG A 5 35.42 14.24 -3.47
C ARG A 5 36.15 13.63 -4.67
N ALA A 6 36.50 12.34 -4.61
CA ALA A 6 37.15 11.61 -5.69
C ALA A 6 36.16 11.04 -6.72
N ILE A 7 34.84 11.18 -6.50
CA ILE A 7 33.83 10.70 -7.45
C ILE A 7 33.94 11.52 -8.76
N PRO A 8 34.15 10.87 -9.92
CA PRO A 8 34.31 11.57 -11.19
C PRO A 8 33.14 12.52 -11.49
N GLY A 9 33.46 13.79 -11.74
CA GLY A 9 32.49 14.84 -12.05
C GLY A 9 31.93 15.59 -10.84
N LEU A 10 31.99 15.05 -9.62
CA LEU A 10 31.42 15.72 -8.44
C LEU A 10 32.12 17.05 -8.14
N GLY A 11 33.45 17.10 -8.26
CA GLY A 11 34.20 18.35 -8.06
C GLY A 11 33.76 19.47 -9.00
N LYS A 12 33.53 19.15 -10.28
CA LYS A 12 33.01 20.12 -11.27
C LYS A 12 31.57 20.53 -10.96
N LEU A 13 30.74 19.61 -10.47
CA LEU A 13 29.37 19.93 -10.06
C LEU A 13 29.38 20.91 -8.86
N TRP A 14 30.28 20.72 -7.90
CA TRP A 14 30.43 21.63 -6.75
C TRP A 14 30.97 23.02 -7.10
N GLU A 15 31.72 23.15 -8.19
CA GLU A 15 32.12 24.46 -8.71
C GLU A 15 30.89 25.26 -9.19
N LEU A 16 29.83 24.58 -9.64
CA LEU A 16 28.59 25.21 -10.07
C LEU A 16 27.62 25.42 -8.90
N THR A 17 27.42 24.41 -8.07
CA THR A 17 26.52 24.49 -6.91
C THR A 17 26.88 23.50 -5.81
N LYS A 18 26.71 23.91 -4.56
CA LYS A 18 26.79 23.04 -3.38
C LYS A 18 25.41 22.68 -2.81
N GLY A 19 24.35 23.01 -3.53
CA GLY A 19 22.95 22.89 -3.11
C GLY A 19 22.27 24.25 -2.98
N ASP A 20 20.95 24.25 -3.16
CA ASP A 20 20.07 25.41 -3.00
C ASP A 20 19.07 25.13 -1.88
N GLU A 21 18.84 26.10 -0.99
CA GLU A 21 17.95 25.93 0.17
C GLU A 21 16.49 25.65 -0.20
N ARG A 22 16.09 25.99 -1.44
CA ARG A 22 14.77 25.70 -1.99
C ARG A 22 14.59 24.20 -2.29
N ILE A 23 15.68 23.47 -2.52
CA ILE A 23 15.64 22.02 -2.73
C ILE A 23 15.64 21.31 -1.38
N CYS A 24 14.58 20.54 -1.15
CA CYS A 24 14.36 19.82 0.09
C CYS A 24 14.57 18.31 -0.10
N VAL A 25 15.44 17.71 0.70
CA VAL A 25 15.75 16.28 0.67
C VAL A 25 15.36 15.66 2.01
N ALA A 26 14.53 14.61 1.97
CA ALA A 26 14.13 13.86 3.15
C ALA A 26 14.92 12.55 3.28
N VAL A 27 15.34 12.23 4.49
CA VAL A 27 15.99 10.97 4.86
C VAL A 27 15.04 10.17 5.72
N VAL A 28 14.42 9.14 5.12
CA VAL A 28 13.55 8.18 5.80
C VAL A 28 14.43 7.04 6.31
N ASP A 29 14.89 7.14 7.54
CA ASP A 29 15.82 6.21 8.17
C ASP A 29 15.60 6.15 9.69
N GLY A 30 16.61 5.78 10.48
CA GLY A 30 16.61 6.02 11.92
C GLY A 30 16.82 7.49 12.26
N ILE A 31 16.66 7.83 13.55
CA ILE A 31 16.85 9.19 14.03
C ILE A 31 18.29 9.67 13.84
N VAL A 32 18.46 10.89 13.32
CA VAL A 32 19.77 11.51 13.07
C VAL A 32 20.26 12.25 14.32
N ASP A 33 21.55 12.16 14.63
CA ASP A 33 22.19 13.04 15.63
C ASP A 33 22.54 14.40 15.01
N ASN A 34 21.59 15.34 15.02
CA ASN A 34 21.81 16.71 14.53
C ASN A 34 22.87 17.49 15.34
N GLY A 35 23.25 17.02 16.53
CA GLY A 35 24.31 17.61 17.34
C GLY A 35 25.72 17.27 16.84
N HIS A 36 25.85 16.33 15.90
CA HIS A 36 27.14 15.92 15.36
C HIS A 36 27.86 17.09 14.64
N PRO A 37 29.18 17.29 14.84
CA PRO A 37 29.93 18.39 14.21
C PRO A 37 29.86 18.45 12.67
N ALA A 38 29.61 17.30 12.01
CA ALA A 38 29.40 17.22 10.56
C ALA A 38 28.19 18.04 10.06
N PHE A 39 27.17 18.26 10.90
CA PHE A 39 25.96 18.98 10.52
C PHE A 39 25.96 20.44 10.97
N ARG A 40 27.07 20.95 11.52
CA ARG A 40 27.15 22.33 12.00
C ARG A 40 26.99 23.32 10.84
N GLY A 41 25.83 23.95 10.73
CA GLY A 41 25.47 24.86 9.63
C GLY A 41 24.56 24.24 8.58
N ALA A 42 24.25 22.95 8.67
CA ALA A 42 23.28 22.29 7.81
C ALA A 42 21.84 22.70 8.18
N ALA A 43 20.99 22.94 7.18
CA ALA A 43 19.56 23.21 7.35
C ALA A 43 18.76 21.91 7.56
N LEU A 44 19.08 21.14 8.59
CA LEU A 44 18.49 19.82 8.86
C LEU A 44 17.43 19.88 9.97
N THR A 45 16.19 19.54 9.64
CA THR A 45 15.04 19.57 10.57
C THR A 45 14.55 18.16 10.89
N HIS A 46 14.20 17.89 12.14
CA HIS A 46 13.56 16.62 12.53
C HIS A 46 12.05 16.71 12.41
N LEU A 47 11.44 15.71 11.77
CA LEU A 47 10.01 15.46 11.84
C LEU A 47 9.69 14.47 12.99
N PRO A 48 8.46 14.49 13.54
CA PRO A 48 8.06 13.61 14.65
C PRO A 48 8.10 12.10 14.33
N GLY A 49 8.35 11.71 13.08
CA GLY A 49 8.58 10.31 12.68
C GLY A 49 7.36 9.40 12.82
N VAL A 50 7.57 8.10 12.60
CA VAL A 50 6.53 7.06 12.64
C VAL A 50 6.79 6.11 13.82
N GLY A 51 6.08 6.28 14.94
CA GLY A 51 6.12 5.38 16.11
C GLY A 51 6.74 5.99 17.38
N SER A 52 6.82 5.19 18.46
CA SER A 52 7.33 5.64 19.76
C SER A 52 8.79 6.10 19.68
N GLN A 53 9.00 7.39 19.88
CA GLN A 53 10.30 8.06 20.02
C GLN A 53 11.11 7.40 21.14
N ASP A 54 12.12 6.56 20.84
CA ASP A 54 13.12 6.20 21.85
C ASP A 54 14.49 5.77 21.29
N SER A 55 15.50 6.44 21.82
CA SER A 55 16.96 6.25 21.82
C SER A 55 17.77 6.65 20.57
N PHE A 56 18.55 7.73 20.72
CA PHE A 56 19.63 8.16 19.80
C PHE A 56 20.84 7.21 19.76
N GLY A 57 20.85 6.15 20.58
CA GLY A 57 22.00 5.25 20.76
C GLY A 57 21.91 3.89 20.05
N GLY A 58 20.84 3.65 19.29
CA GLY A 58 20.61 2.37 18.63
C GLY A 58 21.29 2.23 17.26
N VAL A 59 21.30 1.02 16.70
CA VAL A 59 21.95 0.71 15.41
C VAL A 59 21.26 1.47 14.28
N LYS A 60 19.94 1.62 14.34
CA LYS A 60 19.18 2.42 13.35
C LYS A 60 19.47 3.91 13.46
N ALA A 61 19.64 4.44 14.66
CA ALA A 61 20.05 5.85 14.85
C ALA A 61 21.45 6.12 14.29
N ALA A 62 22.40 5.20 14.53
CA ALA A 62 23.72 5.27 13.92
C ALA A 62 23.63 5.22 12.38
N HIS A 63 22.80 4.33 11.84
CA HIS A 63 22.56 4.22 10.41
C HIS A 63 22.00 5.52 9.79
N GLY A 64 20.96 6.10 10.39
CA GLY A 64 20.39 7.38 9.92
C GLY A 64 21.41 8.51 9.93
N THR A 65 22.25 8.58 10.96
CA THR A 65 23.33 9.58 11.05
C THR A 65 24.41 9.38 9.97
N HIS A 66 24.79 8.14 9.68
CA HIS A 66 25.70 7.85 8.57
C HIS A 66 25.12 8.37 7.25
N VAL A 67 23.88 7.98 6.94
CA VAL A 67 23.19 8.31 5.68
C VAL A 67 23.03 9.82 5.52
N ALA A 68 22.55 10.51 6.55
CA ALA A 68 22.38 11.96 6.52
C ALA A 68 23.71 12.70 6.33
N SER A 69 24.81 12.20 6.90
CA SER A 69 26.14 12.83 6.78
C SER A 69 26.70 12.78 5.35
N VAL A 70 26.38 11.73 4.60
CA VAL A 70 26.78 11.60 3.18
C VAL A 70 26.08 12.65 2.32
N ILE A 71 24.87 13.07 2.69
CA ILE A 71 24.13 14.10 1.94
C ILE A 71 24.49 15.50 2.45
N PHE A 72 24.32 15.77 3.75
CA PHE A 72 24.30 17.12 4.32
C PHE A 72 25.57 17.51 5.09
N GLY A 73 26.55 16.62 5.18
CA GLY A 73 27.81 16.89 5.85
C GLY A 73 28.46 18.16 5.29
N GLN A 74 28.79 19.12 6.15
CA GLN A 74 29.27 20.42 5.71
C GLN A 74 30.69 20.33 5.12
N SER A 75 30.99 21.12 4.08
CA SER A 75 32.27 21.04 3.35
C SER A 75 33.50 21.20 4.24
N GLU A 76 33.43 22.08 5.24
CA GLU A 76 34.50 22.34 6.22
C GLU A 76 34.39 21.45 7.47
N GLY A 77 33.39 20.56 7.50
CA GLY A 77 33.15 19.62 8.58
C GLY A 77 34.00 18.36 8.46
N PRO A 78 33.98 17.49 9.49
CA PRO A 78 34.74 16.25 9.50
C PRO A 78 34.23 15.20 8.49
N VAL A 79 33.04 15.39 7.93
CA VAL A 79 32.45 14.57 6.87
C VAL A 79 31.88 15.51 5.81
N PRO A 80 32.58 15.73 4.68
CA PRO A 80 32.02 16.44 3.54
C PRO A 80 30.90 15.59 2.94
N GLY A 81 29.71 16.17 2.81
CA GLY A 81 28.55 15.58 2.15
C GLY A 81 28.39 16.09 0.73
N VAL A 82 27.56 15.40 -0.06
CA VAL A 82 27.34 15.69 -1.48
C VAL A 82 26.55 16.99 -1.69
N ALA A 83 25.48 17.25 -0.92
CA ALA A 83 24.60 18.41 -1.10
C ALA A 83 24.45 19.22 0.22
N PRO A 84 25.54 19.83 0.74
CA PRO A 84 25.54 20.50 2.04
C PRO A 84 24.68 21.77 2.10
N GLY A 85 24.37 22.39 0.95
CA GLY A 85 23.57 23.61 0.86
C GLY A 85 22.06 23.38 0.71
N CYS A 86 21.60 22.14 0.55
CA CYS A 86 20.18 21.83 0.45
C CYS A 86 19.50 21.79 1.82
N ARG A 87 18.17 22.01 1.84
CA ARG A 87 17.35 21.81 3.03
C ARG A 87 17.15 20.32 3.29
N GLY A 88 17.33 19.88 4.53
CA GLY A 88 17.23 18.49 4.94
C GLY A 88 16.06 18.22 5.90
N LEU A 89 15.38 17.09 5.70
CA LEU A 89 14.39 16.54 6.65
C LEU A 89 14.89 15.18 7.15
N SER A 90 15.02 15.03 8.47
CA SER A 90 15.19 13.71 9.09
C SER A 90 13.82 13.17 9.48
N VAL A 91 13.44 12.04 8.89
CA VAL A 91 12.15 11.38 9.11
C VAL A 91 12.39 10.00 9.74
N PRO A 92 12.33 9.89 11.08
CA PRO A 92 12.55 8.62 11.76
C PRO A 92 11.43 7.62 11.42
N ALA A 93 11.77 6.58 10.66
CA ALA A 93 10.89 5.46 10.32
C ALA A 93 11.49 4.10 10.72
N PHE A 94 12.81 4.03 10.91
CA PHE A 94 13.48 2.78 11.28
C PHE A 94 13.72 2.76 12.80
N SER A 95 13.24 1.71 13.47
CA SER A 95 13.38 1.54 14.92
C SER A 95 14.17 0.29 15.26
N ASP A 96 15.04 0.38 16.27
CA ASP A 96 15.76 -0.76 16.85
C ASP A 96 14.83 -1.74 17.60
N ARG A 97 13.57 -1.34 17.90
CA ARG A 97 12.57 -2.24 18.52
C ARG A 97 12.16 -3.40 17.60
N ARG A 98 12.42 -3.30 16.29
CA ARG A 98 12.09 -4.33 15.31
C ARG A 98 13.35 -4.76 14.55
N ARG A 99 13.51 -6.07 14.31
CA ARG A 99 14.66 -6.60 13.54
C ARG A 99 14.63 -6.15 12.07
N ARG A 100 13.45 -5.89 11.52
CA ARG A 100 13.23 -5.43 10.13
C ARG A 100 12.24 -4.26 10.13
N THR A 101 12.48 -3.27 9.28
CA THR A 101 11.54 -2.17 9.05
C THR A 101 10.34 -2.70 8.27
N SER A 102 9.13 -2.37 8.70
CA SER A 102 7.91 -2.74 7.97
C SER A 102 7.66 -1.80 6.77
N GLN A 103 7.03 -2.31 5.71
CA GLN A 103 6.65 -1.49 4.56
C GLN A 103 5.70 -0.35 4.95
N LEU A 104 4.84 -0.55 5.96
CA LEU A 104 3.95 0.48 6.49
C LEU A 104 4.71 1.65 7.14
N GLU A 105 5.81 1.39 7.86
CA GLU A 105 6.64 2.45 8.45
C GLU A 105 7.36 3.25 7.37
N ILE A 106 7.88 2.56 6.34
CA ILE A 106 8.49 3.20 5.16
C ILE A 106 7.44 4.07 4.45
N ALA A 107 6.24 3.53 4.19
CA ALA A 107 5.15 4.23 3.54
C ALA A 107 4.78 5.54 4.26
N ARG A 108 4.55 5.47 5.58
CA ARG A 108 4.23 6.65 6.39
C ARG A 108 5.39 7.65 6.44
N GLY A 109 6.64 7.18 6.47
CA GLY A 109 7.81 8.05 6.41
C GLY A 109 7.91 8.80 5.08
N ILE A 110 7.59 8.12 3.97
CA ILE A 110 7.50 8.72 2.63
C ILE A 110 6.37 9.76 2.59
N GLU A 111 5.16 9.42 3.06
CA GLU A 111 4.01 10.35 3.11
C GLU A 111 4.35 11.62 3.91
N LEU A 112 4.91 11.48 5.11
CA LEU A 112 5.36 12.62 5.94
C LEU A 112 6.41 13.49 5.23
N ALA A 113 7.30 12.88 4.46
CA ALA A 113 8.31 13.61 3.70
C ALA A 113 7.67 14.44 2.57
N VAL A 114 6.73 13.85 1.83
CA VAL A 114 6.00 14.54 0.76
C VAL A 114 5.18 15.70 1.34
N GLU A 115 4.43 15.46 2.42
CA GLU A 115 3.64 16.49 3.11
C GLU A 115 4.51 17.64 3.65
N ALA A 116 5.76 17.37 4.02
CA ALA A 116 6.73 18.37 4.48
C ALA A 116 7.47 19.11 3.33
N GLY A 117 7.11 18.83 2.08
CA GLY A 117 7.64 19.49 0.89
C GLY A 117 8.98 18.95 0.40
N ALA A 118 9.25 17.67 0.58
CA ALA A 118 10.44 17.04 0.01
C ALA A 118 10.35 16.96 -1.52
N HIS A 119 11.45 17.28 -2.19
CA HIS A 119 11.63 17.06 -3.64
C HIS A 119 12.25 15.68 -3.90
N ILE A 120 13.08 15.21 -2.97
CA ILE A 120 13.72 13.88 -3.03
C ILE A 120 13.55 13.18 -1.69
N VAL A 121 13.17 11.91 -1.71
CA VAL A 121 13.07 11.04 -0.53
C VAL A 121 14.10 9.92 -0.64
N ASN A 122 15.12 9.94 0.24
CA ASN A 122 16.11 8.88 0.35
C ASN A 122 15.64 7.81 1.35
N VAL A 123 15.53 6.58 0.88
CA VAL A 123 15.22 5.39 1.68
C VAL A 123 16.41 4.44 1.62
N SER A 124 17.35 4.59 2.55
CA SER A 124 18.55 3.75 2.67
C SER A 124 18.27 2.39 3.34
N GLY A 125 17.14 1.77 3.00
CA GLY A 125 16.68 0.51 3.54
C GLY A 125 15.49 -0.05 2.77
N GLY A 126 14.98 -1.18 3.22
CA GLY A 126 13.84 -1.80 2.58
C GLY A 126 13.52 -3.18 3.15
N GLN A 127 12.58 -3.86 2.51
CA GLN A 127 12.18 -5.22 2.84
C GLN A 127 12.33 -6.11 1.60
N LEU A 128 12.94 -7.29 1.77
CA LEU A 128 12.99 -8.29 0.71
C LEU A 128 11.57 -8.68 0.30
N SER A 129 11.32 -8.69 -1.01
CA SER A 129 10.05 -9.08 -1.62
C SER A 129 10.37 -10.05 -2.76
N PRO A 130 10.02 -11.34 -2.66
CA PRO A 130 10.34 -12.33 -3.70
C PRO A 130 9.88 -11.89 -5.10
N GLU A 131 8.69 -11.29 -5.19
CA GLU A 131 8.09 -10.84 -6.45
C GLU A 131 8.48 -9.40 -6.84
N GLY A 132 9.24 -8.68 -6.01
CA GLY A 132 9.51 -7.24 -6.20
C GLY A 132 8.30 -6.34 -5.98
N ARG A 133 7.18 -6.87 -5.50
CA ARG A 133 5.95 -6.13 -5.22
C ARG A 133 5.93 -5.57 -3.81
N ALA A 134 5.35 -4.39 -3.66
CA ALA A 134 5.07 -3.78 -2.37
C ALA A 134 3.64 -4.09 -1.90
N GLN A 135 3.46 -4.07 -0.58
CA GLN A 135 2.16 -3.98 0.07
C GLN A 135 1.52 -2.63 -0.27
N ASP A 136 0.19 -2.59 -0.34
CA ASP A 136 -0.59 -1.42 -0.75
C ASP A 136 -0.17 -0.09 -0.08
N PRO A 137 0.13 -0.02 1.23
CA PRO A 137 0.56 1.23 1.84
C PRO A 137 1.83 1.79 1.18
N LEU A 138 2.83 0.95 0.93
CA LEU A 138 4.10 1.38 0.33
C LEU A 138 3.95 1.67 -1.15
N GLY A 139 3.18 0.85 -1.88
CA GLY A 139 2.86 1.11 -3.29
C GLY A 139 2.15 2.45 -3.48
N ARG A 140 1.14 2.75 -2.65
CA ARG A 140 0.42 4.04 -2.69
C ARG A 140 1.29 5.22 -2.25
N ALA A 141 2.17 5.05 -1.27
CA ALA A 141 3.10 6.11 -0.86
C ALA A 141 4.08 6.45 -1.99
N VAL A 142 4.58 5.45 -2.73
CA VAL A 142 5.41 5.67 -3.91
C VAL A 142 4.62 6.33 -5.04
N GLN A 143 3.39 5.88 -5.30
CA GLN A 143 2.51 6.54 -6.28
C GLN A 143 2.23 8.00 -5.89
N HIS A 144 2.03 8.28 -4.60
CA HIS A 144 1.81 9.63 -4.09
C HIS A 144 3.03 10.53 -4.35
N CYS A 145 4.25 10.00 -4.25
CA CYS A 145 5.45 10.72 -4.69
C CYS A 145 5.39 11.06 -6.18
N THR A 146 5.04 10.09 -7.03
CA THR A 146 4.90 10.30 -8.48
C THR A 146 3.88 11.40 -8.79
N ASP A 147 2.71 11.35 -8.14
CA ASP A 147 1.63 12.33 -8.34
C ASP A 147 2.03 13.76 -7.92
N ASN A 148 3.03 13.90 -7.05
CA ASN A 148 3.55 15.18 -6.54
C ASN A 148 4.93 15.55 -7.11
N ASN A 149 5.41 14.85 -8.15
CA ASN A 149 6.74 15.01 -8.73
C ASN A 149 7.88 14.96 -7.68
N VAL A 150 7.83 13.96 -6.80
CA VAL A 150 8.85 13.69 -5.78
C VAL A 150 9.65 12.46 -6.19
N LEU A 151 10.98 12.59 -6.26
CA LEU A 151 11.87 11.48 -6.59
C LEU A 151 12.12 10.62 -5.35
N VAL A 152 11.86 9.31 -5.44
CA VAL A 152 12.26 8.36 -4.40
C VAL A 152 13.56 7.68 -4.84
N VAL A 153 14.58 7.69 -3.97
CA VAL A 153 15.86 7.01 -4.18
C VAL A 153 16.03 5.95 -3.10
N ALA A 154 16.25 4.69 -3.49
CA ALA A 154 16.28 3.59 -2.52
C ALA A 154 17.41 2.58 -2.78
N ALA A 155 17.96 2.05 -1.68
CA ALA A 155 19.03 1.04 -1.74
C ALA A 155 18.48 -0.34 -2.12
N VAL A 156 19.15 -1.04 -3.04
CA VAL A 156 18.76 -2.40 -3.50
C VAL A 156 18.97 -3.51 -2.45
N GLY A 157 19.71 -3.21 -1.38
CA GLY A 157 19.99 -4.15 -0.30
C GLY A 157 21.39 -4.79 -0.38
N ASN A 158 21.71 -5.56 0.65
CA ASN A 158 23.08 -5.97 1.00
C ASN A 158 23.22 -7.49 1.18
N ASN A 159 22.39 -8.28 0.50
CA ASN A 159 22.33 -9.74 0.66
C ASN A 159 23.24 -10.50 -0.31
N GLY A 160 23.77 -9.84 -1.35
CA GLY A 160 24.59 -10.45 -2.38
C GLY A 160 23.84 -11.49 -3.21
N CYS A 161 22.54 -11.27 -3.45
CA CYS A 161 21.71 -12.18 -4.22
C CYS A 161 21.01 -11.51 -5.41
N PHE A 162 20.59 -12.36 -6.35
CA PHE A 162 19.54 -12.06 -7.31
C PHE A 162 18.20 -12.00 -6.55
N CYS A 163 17.82 -10.82 -6.07
CA CYS A 163 16.69 -10.67 -5.14
C CYS A 163 16.20 -9.23 -5.10
N ASN A 164 14.88 -9.08 -4.94
CA ASN A 164 14.22 -7.78 -4.96
C ASN A 164 13.98 -7.25 -3.55
N GLN A 165 14.18 -5.95 -3.37
CA GLN A 165 13.94 -5.23 -2.13
C GLN A 165 13.04 -4.02 -2.42
N VAL A 166 11.92 -3.90 -1.69
CA VAL A 166 11.03 -2.74 -1.81
C VAL A 166 11.39 -1.70 -0.74
N PRO A 167 11.38 -0.38 -1.06
CA PRO A 167 10.79 0.20 -2.27
C PRO A 167 11.70 0.21 -3.52
N ALA A 168 12.97 -0.15 -3.45
CA ALA A 168 13.90 -0.04 -4.59
C ALA A 168 13.46 -0.80 -5.86
N ALA A 169 12.72 -1.90 -5.72
CA ALA A 169 12.21 -2.69 -6.84
C ALA A 169 10.92 -2.12 -7.49
N LEU A 170 10.38 -1.02 -6.97
CA LEU A 170 9.14 -0.42 -7.48
C LEU A 170 9.48 0.64 -8.54
N ASP A 171 8.79 0.63 -9.67
CA ASP A 171 8.78 1.75 -10.61
C ASP A 171 7.82 2.84 -10.08
N PRO A 172 8.18 4.14 -10.00
CA PRO A 172 9.37 4.82 -10.54
C PRO A 172 10.46 5.17 -9.51
N VAL A 173 10.76 4.27 -8.57
CA VAL A 173 11.85 4.46 -7.60
C VAL A 173 13.21 4.30 -8.28
N LEU A 174 14.10 5.27 -8.08
CA LEU A 174 15.50 5.18 -8.51
C LEU A 174 16.26 4.21 -7.58
N ALA A 175 16.54 3.01 -8.09
CA ALA A 175 17.22 1.96 -7.35
C ALA A 175 18.74 2.19 -7.36
N VAL A 176 19.40 2.01 -6.22
CA VAL A 176 20.85 2.26 -6.11
C VAL A 176 21.61 1.05 -5.56
N GLY A 177 22.49 0.51 -6.40
CA GLY A 177 23.51 -0.49 -6.06
C GLY A 177 24.85 0.15 -5.68
N ALA A 178 25.79 -0.65 -5.19
CA ALA A 178 27.07 -0.17 -4.65
C ALA A 178 28.28 -0.71 -5.41
N LEU A 179 29.23 0.19 -5.70
CA LEU A 179 30.55 -0.12 -6.25
C LEU A 179 31.62 -0.14 -5.17
N ASP A 180 32.67 -0.93 -5.40
CA ASP A 180 33.93 -0.84 -4.71
C ASP A 180 34.84 0.28 -5.26
N ASP A 181 36.00 0.46 -4.63
CA ASP A 181 37.01 1.45 -5.03
C ASP A 181 37.55 1.23 -6.46
N ASP A 182 37.42 0.01 -7.02
CA ASP A 182 37.87 -0.37 -8.37
C ASP A 182 36.76 -0.24 -9.44
N GLY A 183 35.57 0.23 -9.04
CA GLY A 183 34.42 0.42 -9.93
C GLY A 183 33.68 -0.88 -10.26
N GLN A 184 33.88 -1.95 -9.50
CA GLN A 184 33.13 -3.20 -9.62
C GLN A 184 31.97 -3.27 -8.62
N PRO A 185 30.86 -3.97 -8.95
CA PRO A 185 29.75 -4.14 -8.02
C PRO A 185 30.17 -4.91 -6.77
N LEU A 186 29.94 -4.33 -5.59
CA LEU A 186 30.23 -5.00 -4.31
C LEU A 186 29.56 -6.37 -4.25
N ALA A 187 30.24 -7.38 -3.74
CA ALA A 187 29.72 -8.75 -3.63
C ALA A 187 28.36 -8.81 -2.89
N MET A 188 28.14 -7.93 -1.93
CA MET A 188 26.90 -7.83 -1.16
C MET A 188 25.77 -7.05 -1.86
N SER A 189 26.04 -6.30 -2.92
CA SER A 189 25.01 -5.52 -3.61
C SER A 189 24.05 -6.47 -4.32
N ASN A 190 22.75 -6.38 -4.00
CA ASN A 190 21.71 -7.15 -4.68
C ASN A 190 21.54 -6.68 -6.12
N TRP A 191 21.04 -7.58 -6.98
CA TRP A 191 20.72 -7.29 -8.37
C TRP A 191 19.49 -8.10 -8.81
N GLY A 192 18.98 -7.84 -10.00
CA GLY A 192 17.83 -8.55 -10.56
C GLY A 192 17.06 -7.72 -11.59
N PRO A 193 16.10 -8.34 -12.29
CA PRO A 193 15.34 -7.70 -13.37
C PRO A 193 14.48 -6.54 -12.87
N ALA A 194 14.02 -6.57 -11.62
CA ALA A 194 13.20 -5.50 -11.03
C ALA A 194 13.98 -4.22 -10.70
N TYR A 195 15.27 -4.15 -11.02
CA TYR A 195 16.06 -2.91 -10.96
C TYR A 195 16.52 -2.46 -12.35
N ARG A 196 16.29 -3.28 -13.39
CA ARG A 196 16.69 -2.94 -14.75
C ARG A 196 15.77 -1.84 -15.27
N GLY A 197 16.35 -0.82 -15.89
CA GLY A 197 15.60 0.30 -16.46
C GLY A 197 15.37 1.47 -15.50
N HIS A 198 15.57 1.29 -14.19
CA HIS A 198 15.45 2.36 -13.20
C HIS A 198 16.49 2.26 -12.05
N GLY A 199 17.55 1.46 -12.22
CA GLY A 199 18.59 1.25 -11.22
C GLY A 199 19.99 1.59 -11.71
N ILE A 200 20.80 2.23 -10.88
CA ILE A 200 22.21 2.57 -11.18
C ILE A 200 23.12 2.18 -10.03
N LEU A 201 24.43 2.15 -10.26
CA LEU A 201 25.42 1.95 -9.19
C LEU A 201 26.18 3.23 -8.87
N ALA A 202 26.45 3.44 -7.60
CA ALA A 202 27.32 4.50 -7.11
C ALA A 202 28.36 3.93 -6.13
N PRO A 203 29.45 4.67 -5.86
CA PRO A 203 30.44 4.26 -4.85
C PRO A 203 29.76 3.94 -3.52
N GLY A 204 30.06 2.77 -2.95
CA GLY A 204 29.46 2.34 -1.71
C GLY A 204 30.42 1.61 -0.78
N GLU A 205 31.71 1.54 -1.12
CA GLU A 205 32.74 0.96 -0.26
C GLU A 205 33.56 2.05 0.45
N ASN A 206 33.91 1.81 1.72
CA ASN A 206 34.84 2.65 2.48
C ASN A 206 34.44 4.14 2.59
N ILE A 207 33.13 4.42 2.52
CA ILE A 207 32.56 5.76 2.59
C ILE A 207 32.72 6.32 4.01
N ILE A 208 33.22 7.55 4.10
CA ILE A 208 33.39 8.29 5.35
C ILE A 208 32.02 8.75 5.84
N VAL A 209 31.68 8.43 7.09
CA VAL A 209 30.36 8.68 7.66
C VAL A 209 30.44 9.17 9.11
N ALA A 210 29.47 9.98 9.53
CA ALA A 210 29.32 10.44 10.90
C ALA A 210 28.55 9.44 11.77
N VAL A 211 28.99 9.25 13.00
CA VAL A 211 28.37 8.36 13.99
C VAL A 211 27.86 9.20 15.16
N PRO A 212 26.69 8.88 15.76
CA PRO A 212 26.20 9.58 16.94
C PRO A 212 27.28 9.73 18.03
N GLY A 213 27.35 10.92 18.63
CA GLY A 213 28.35 11.23 19.65
C GLY A 213 29.70 11.76 19.11
N GLY A 214 29.77 12.13 17.83
CA GLY A 214 30.89 12.91 17.28
C GLY A 214 31.99 12.13 16.57
N GLN A 215 31.84 10.81 16.42
CA GLN A 215 32.85 9.97 15.78
C GLN A 215 32.69 9.95 14.26
N VAL A 216 33.79 9.72 13.56
CA VAL A 216 33.81 9.52 12.10
C VAL A 216 34.48 8.20 11.78
N ILE A 217 33.82 7.39 10.97
CA ILE A 217 34.29 6.05 10.60
C ILE A 217 34.09 5.80 9.11
N LYS A 218 34.61 4.67 8.63
CA LYS A 218 34.32 4.14 7.28
C LYS A 218 33.33 2.99 7.35
N ARG A 219 32.41 2.96 6.40
CA ARG A 219 31.41 1.90 6.22
C ARG A 219 31.19 1.61 4.74
N SER A 220 30.65 0.43 4.46
CA SER A 220 30.34 -0.02 3.11
C SER A 220 28.90 -0.55 3.03
N GLY A 221 28.24 -0.36 1.90
CA GLY A 221 26.91 -0.90 1.60
C GLY A 221 26.10 -0.03 0.64
N THR A 222 25.04 -0.61 0.08
CA THR A 222 24.09 0.09 -0.81
C THR A 222 23.36 1.22 -0.10
N SER A 223 23.22 1.14 1.23
CA SER A 223 22.67 2.21 2.06
C SER A 223 23.52 3.49 2.10
N LEU A 224 24.78 3.44 1.66
CA LEU A 224 25.69 4.59 1.52
C LEU A 224 25.87 5.04 0.07
N ALA A 225 25.64 4.15 -0.90
CA ALA A 225 25.59 4.51 -2.32
C ALA A 225 24.31 5.33 -2.64
N ALA A 226 23.15 4.93 -2.10
CA ALA A 226 21.88 5.64 -2.27
C ALA A 226 21.92 7.14 -1.89
N PRO A 227 22.49 7.56 -0.74
CA PRO A 227 22.60 8.97 -0.40
C PRO A 227 23.57 9.75 -1.30
N ILE A 228 24.56 9.11 -1.94
CA ILE A 228 25.40 9.77 -2.94
C ILE A 228 24.57 10.16 -4.17
N VAL A 229 23.79 9.21 -4.70
CA VAL A 229 22.88 9.47 -5.84
C VAL A 229 21.84 10.52 -5.47
N THR A 230 21.26 10.43 -4.27
CA THR A 230 20.33 11.43 -3.73
C THR A 230 20.95 12.83 -3.72
N GLY A 231 22.18 12.95 -3.23
CA GLY A 231 22.89 14.23 -3.20
C GLY A 231 23.16 14.77 -4.60
N VAL A 232 23.59 13.92 -5.54
CA VAL A 232 23.81 14.34 -6.94
C VAL A 232 22.51 14.82 -7.58
N ALA A 233 21.41 14.09 -7.40
CA ALA A 233 20.09 14.52 -7.86
C ALA A 233 19.70 15.89 -7.27
N ALA A 234 19.95 16.11 -5.98
CA ALA A 234 19.68 17.39 -5.32
C ALA A 234 20.51 18.55 -5.87
N LEU A 235 21.79 18.31 -6.21
CA LEU A 235 22.64 19.31 -6.86
C LEU A 235 22.16 19.63 -8.28
N LEU A 236 21.73 18.63 -9.06
CA LEU A 236 21.17 18.85 -10.39
C LEU A 236 19.86 19.65 -10.34
N LEU A 237 18.98 19.37 -9.39
CA LEU A 237 17.79 20.20 -9.13
C LEU A 237 18.16 21.63 -8.72
N SER A 238 19.22 21.78 -7.92
CA SER A 238 19.72 23.10 -7.52
C SER A 238 20.21 23.90 -8.73
N LEU A 239 20.82 23.25 -9.74
CA LEU A 239 21.19 23.91 -11.00
C LEU A 239 19.97 24.40 -11.77
N GLN A 240 18.92 23.58 -11.91
CA GLN A 240 17.66 24.00 -12.56
C GLN A 240 17.12 25.28 -11.90
N VAL A 241 17.07 25.27 -10.57
CA VAL A 241 16.52 26.35 -9.75
C VAL A 241 17.38 27.62 -9.76
N GLN A 242 18.71 27.51 -9.81
CA GLN A 242 19.62 28.65 -9.96
C GLN A 242 19.51 29.31 -11.35
N GLN A 243 19.09 28.55 -12.36
CA GLN A 243 18.83 29.06 -13.70
C GLN A 243 17.39 29.55 -13.90
N GLY A 244 16.59 29.59 -12.83
CA GLY A 244 15.21 30.10 -12.86
C GLY A 244 14.17 29.11 -13.38
N LEU A 245 14.53 27.84 -13.55
CA LEU A 245 13.56 26.79 -13.86
C LEU A 245 12.87 26.24 -12.60
N GLN A 246 11.71 25.63 -12.81
CA GLN A 246 11.06 24.81 -11.79
C GLN A 246 11.85 23.52 -11.60
N PRO A 247 12.08 23.07 -10.35
CA PRO A 247 12.74 21.80 -10.10
C PRO A 247 11.86 20.64 -10.61
N ASP A 248 12.47 19.70 -11.34
CA ASP A 248 11.78 18.52 -11.88
C ASP A 248 12.46 17.21 -11.42
N PRO A 249 12.12 16.70 -10.22
CA PRO A 249 12.74 15.50 -9.66
C PRO A 249 12.57 14.23 -10.50
N SER A 250 11.39 13.99 -11.09
CA SER A 250 11.17 12.82 -11.95
C SER A 250 12.04 12.84 -13.20
N SER A 251 12.20 14.01 -13.85
CA SER A 251 13.09 14.16 -15.00
C SER A 251 14.55 13.91 -14.62
N ILE A 252 15.02 14.45 -13.49
CA ILE A 252 16.39 14.19 -13.01
C ILE A 252 16.61 12.70 -12.69
N GLY A 253 15.62 12.03 -12.11
CA GLY A 253 15.68 10.59 -11.86
C GLY A 253 15.89 9.78 -13.14
N ALA A 254 15.08 10.04 -14.18
CA ALA A 254 15.20 9.41 -15.48
C ALA A 254 16.55 9.71 -16.15
N LEU A 255 17.00 10.97 -16.07
CA LEU A 255 18.26 11.42 -16.65
C LEU A 255 19.47 10.71 -16.04
N LEU A 256 19.48 10.49 -14.73
CA LEU A 256 20.56 9.77 -14.05
C LEU A 256 20.67 8.31 -14.51
N VAL A 257 19.54 7.69 -14.87
CA VAL A 257 19.52 6.34 -15.44
C VAL A 257 19.99 6.36 -16.89
N GLU A 258 19.49 7.28 -17.71
CA GLU A 258 19.84 7.39 -19.14
C GLU A 258 21.33 7.71 -19.36
N THR A 259 21.90 8.55 -18.50
CA THR A 259 23.28 9.00 -18.61
C THR A 259 24.28 8.07 -17.93
N ALA A 260 23.82 7.01 -17.27
CA ALA A 260 24.68 6.03 -16.63
C ALA A 260 25.67 5.40 -17.63
N SER A 261 26.90 5.15 -17.20
CA SER A 261 27.88 4.45 -18.03
C SER A 261 27.53 2.96 -18.06
N PRO A 262 27.30 2.36 -19.23
CA PRO A 262 26.97 0.94 -19.33
C PRO A 262 28.14 0.06 -18.88
N CYS A 263 27.86 -1.20 -18.61
CA CYS A 263 28.90 -2.20 -18.38
C CYS A 263 29.71 -2.45 -19.66
N GLU A 264 31.03 -2.32 -19.60
CA GLU A 264 31.94 -2.51 -20.74
C GLU A 264 32.70 -3.86 -20.71
N VAL A 265 32.29 -4.79 -19.84
CA VAL A 265 32.90 -6.13 -19.75
C VAL A 265 32.43 -7.01 -20.91
N GLU A 266 33.33 -7.77 -21.54
CA GLU A 266 32.96 -8.77 -22.56
C GLU A 266 32.03 -9.83 -21.93
N ASP A 267 30.77 -9.85 -22.35
CA ASP A 267 29.71 -10.63 -21.71
C ASP A 267 29.11 -11.69 -22.66
N PRO A 268 29.57 -12.96 -22.60
CA PRO A 268 29.01 -14.04 -23.39
C PRO A 268 27.58 -14.47 -22.97
N GLY A 269 27.02 -13.91 -21.89
CA GLY A 269 25.67 -14.20 -21.34
C GLY A 269 24.72 -12.99 -21.32
N ALA A 270 25.04 -11.89 -22.01
CA ALA A 270 24.25 -10.65 -21.99
C ALA A 270 22.75 -10.83 -22.39
N GLY A 271 22.42 -11.91 -23.10
CA GLY A 271 21.06 -12.22 -23.55
C GLY A 271 20.24 -13.15 -22.65
N ASP A 272 20.88 -13.91 -21.74
CA ASP A 272 20.19 -14.86 -20.84
C ASP A 272 20.13 -14.40 -19.39
N GLY A 273 20.74 -13.24 -19.08
CA GLY A 273 20.72 -12.64 -17.74
C GLY A 273 21.68 -13.30 -16.75
N THR A 274 22.66 -14.08 -17.20
CA THR A 274 23.67 -14.70 -16.31
C THR A 274 25.05 -14.07 -16.42
N GLY A 275 25.18 -13.03 -17.24
CA GLY A 275 26.42 -12.29 -17.50
C GLY A 275 26.87 -11.34 -16.38
N PRO A 276 28.18 -11.02 -16.28
CA PRO A 276 28.72 -10.11 -15.27
C PRO A 276 28.08 -8.72 -15.31
N CYS A 277 27.56 -8.29 -16.46
CA CYS A 277 26.93 -7.00 -16.63
C CYS A 277 25.56 -6.89 -15.96
N GLU A 278 24.91 -8.00 -15.58
CA GLU A 278 23.63 -7.94 -14.88
C GLU A 278 23.74 -7.23 -13.52
N ARG A 279 24.88 -7.42 -12.84
CA ARG A 279 25.15 -6.78 -11.54
C ARG A 279 25.35 -5.26 -11.66
N PHE A 280 25.48 -4.75 -12.88
CA PHE A 280 25.61 -3.31 -13.17
C PHE A 280 24.27 -2.59 -13.36
N LEU A 281 23.12 -3.28 -13.20
CA LEU A 281 21.79 -2.67 -13.35
C LEU A 281 21.67 -1.95 -14.71
N SER A 282 21.32 -0.67 -14.74
CA SER A 282 21.36 0.17 -15.96
C SER A 282 22.72 0.81 -16.22
N GLY A 283 23.66 0.75 -15.28
CA GLY A 283 25.02 1.29 -15.41
C GLY A 283 25.57 1.94 -14.14
N THR A 284 26.73 2.58 -14.25
CA THR A 284 27.38 3.32 -13.16
C THR A 284 27.10 4.82 -13.26
N LEU A 285 26.97 5.49 -12.11
CA LEU A 285 26.69 6.91 -12.01
C LEU A 285 27.72 7.74 -12.79
N ASN A 286 27.26 8.53 -13.76
CA ASN A 286 28.09 9.41 -14.56
C ASN A 286 27.65 10.88 -14.41
N ILE A 287 28.24 11.56 -13.43
CA ILE A 287 27.89 12.94 -13.10
C ILE A 287 28.19 13.87 -14.28
N GLY A 288 29.27 13.63 -15.03
CA GLY A 288 29.65 14.45 -16.18
C GLY A 288 28.59 14.44 -17.29
N ARG A 289 28.11 13.24 -17.68
CA ARG A 289 27.05 13.11 -18.70
C ARG A 289 25.72 13.67 -18.21
N ALA A 290 25.35 13.42 -16.95
CA ALA A 290 24.16 13.99 -16.33
C ALA A 290 24.19 15.53 -16.32
N MET A 291 25.32 16.13 -15.94
CA MET A 291 25.51 17.57 -15.97
C MET A 291 25.35 18.13 -17.39
N THR A 292 26.05 17.56 -18.38
CA THR A 292 25.94 18.01 -19.77
C THR A 292 24.50 17.96 -20.25
N ALA A 293 23.78 16.87 -20.01
CA ALA A 293 22.41 16.72 -20.45
C ALA A 293 21.44 17.71 -19.74
N VAL A 294 21.64 17.99 -18.45
CA VAL A 294 20.90 19.08 -17.77
C VAL A 294 21.22 20.40 -18.48
N THR A 295 22.48 20.74 -18.70
CA THR A 295 22.87 22.01 -19.34
C THR A 295 22.36 22.15 -20.78
N GLU A 296 22.36 21.10 -21.58
CA GLU A 296 21.84 21.11 -22.96
C GLU A 296 20.30 21.24 -22.97
N SER A 297 19.60 20.58 -22.04
CA SER A 297 18.15 20.76 -21.89
C SER A 297 17.79 22.21 -21.56
N LEU A 298 18.66 22.92 -20.82
CA LEU A 298 18.50 24.33 -20.49
C LEU A 298 18.66 25.25 -21.72
N GLU A 299 19.63 24.96 -22.59
CA GLU A 299 19.85 25.72 -23.83
C GLU A 299 18.69 25.55 -24.83
N THR A 300 18.11 24.35 -24.89
CA THR A 300 17.02 24.01 -25.81
C THR A 300 15.70 24.72 -25.43
N VAL A 301 15.43 24.88 -24.14
CA VAL A 301 14.27 25.65 -23.63
C VAL A 301 14.42 27.14 -23.96
N GLY A 302 15.64 27.69 -23.90
CA GLY A 302 15.94 29.07 -24.25
C GLY A 302 15.67 29.42 -25.73
N GLN A 303 15.93 28.48 -26.66
CA GLN A 303 15.74 28.70 -28.10
C GLN A 303 14.29 28.54 -28.58
N SER A 304 13.43 27.84 -27.81
CA SER A 304 12.00 27.73 -28.13
C SER A 304 11.22 29.05 -27.99
N SER A 305 11.81 30.04 -27.29
CA SER A 305 11.21 31.38 -27.12
C SER A 305 11.48 32.35 -28.28
N SER A 306 12.31 31.98 -29.27
CA SER A 306 12.69 32.87 -30.39
C SER A 306 12.18 32.44 -31.79
N ALA A 307 11.32 31.43 -31.89
CA ALA A 307 10.86 30.92 -33.19
C ALA A 307 9.33 30.75 -33.26
N CYS A 308 8.60 31.87 -33.23
CA CYS A 308 7.27 31.97 -33.84
C CYS A 308 7.08 33.38 -34.40
N GLY A 309 7.77 33.66 -35.50
CA GLY A 309 7.52 34.81 -36.36
C GLY A 309 6.69 34.40 -37.57
N CYS A 310 5.38 34.65 -37.53
CA CYS A 310 4.62 35.05 -38.70
C CYS A 310 3.36 35.81 -38.26
N GLY A 311 3.27 37.06 -38.69
CA GLY A 311 2.25 38.02 -38.29
C GLY A 311 0.92 37.87 -39.04
N GLY A 312 -0.14 38.26 -38.35
CA GLY A 312 -1.47 38.51 -38.90
C GLY A 312 -2.31 39.25 -37.86
N HIS A 313 -2.40 40.57 -38.02
CA HIS A 313 -3.18 41.50 -37.21
C HIS A 313 -4.61 41.00 -36.89
N LEU A 314 -5.11 41.29 -35.68
CA LEU A 314 -6.17 42.28 -35.41
C LEU A 314 -6.52 42.36 -33.91
N SER A 315 -6.16 43.50 -33.30
CA SER A 315 -6.80 44.26 -32.19
C SER A 315 -7.69 43.55 -31.16
N PHE A 316 -7.39 43.72 -29.87
CA PHE A 316 -8.05 44.68 -28.95
C PHE A 316 -7.37 44.69 -27.58
N GLU A 317 -7.18 45.88 -27.00
CA GLU A 317 -6.59 46.14 -25.68
C GLU A 317 -7.53 45.84 -24.49
N PRO A 318 -7.00 45.76 -23.25
CA PRO A 318 -7.64 45.13 -22.10
C PRO A 318 -8.38 46.14 -21.20
N ASP A 319 -9.26 45.64 -20.33
CA ASP A 319 -9.54 46.38 -19.09
C ASP A 319 -9.81 45.48 -17.89
N ALA A 320 -9.25 45.93 -16.77
CA ALA A 320 -9.31 45.34 -15.45
C ALA A 320 -10.63 45.70 -14.75
N THR A 321 -11.02 44.92 -13.74
CA THR A 321 -11.29 45.38 -12.36
C THR A 321 -12.07 44.33 -11.57
N ALA A 322 -11.75 44.29 -10.29
CA ALA A 322 -12.23 43.33 -9.30
C ALA A 322 -13.39 43.87 -8.44
N ALA A 323 -14.00 42.93 -7.70
CA ALA A 323 -14.74 43.07 -6.42
C ALA A 323 -16.27 43.38 -6.50
N PRO A 324 -17.06 43.21 -5.40
CA PRO A 324 -16.97 42.33 -4.21
C PRO A 324 -18.32 41.65 -3.80
N MET A 325 -18.28 40.88 -2.70
CA MET A 325 -19.44 40.39 -1.89
C MET A 325 -20.34 41.52 -1.33
N PRO A 326 -21.56 41.19 -0.84
CA PRO A 326 -22.20 41.97 0.22
C PRO A 326 -22.60 41.15 1.46
N THR A 327 -22.59 41.82 2.61
CA THR A 327 -23.12 41.39 3.91
C THR A 327 -24.35 42.22 4.31
N ALA A 328 -25.26 41.54 5.04
CA ALA A 328 -26.18 41.97 6.10
C ALA A 328 -27.10 43.20 5.96
N GLY A 329 -28.39 43.00 6.27
CA GLY A 329 -29.35 44.04 6.65
C GLY A 329 -30.59 43.47 7.36
N SER A 330 -30.81 43.89 8.61
CA SER A 330 -32.01 43.58 9.43
C SER A 330 -33.10 44.65 9.25
N ALA A 331 -34.38 44.29 9.40
CA ALA A 331 -35.38 45.05 10.17
C ALA A 331 -36.78 44.42 10.06
N ALA A 332 -37.60 44.67 11.08
CA ALA A 332 -38.84 43.99 11.41
C ALA A 332 -40.14 44.74 11.03
N ALA A 333 -41.25 43.97 11.09
CA ALA A 333 -42.55 44.30 11.68
C ALA A 333 -43.74 44.83 10.80
N ARG A 334 -44.84 44.05 10.90
CA ARG A 334 -46.27 44.40 11.16
C ARG A 334 -47.33 44.47 10.04
N GLY A 335 -48.44 43.73 10.28
CA GLY A 335 -49.84 44.03 9.89
C GLY A 335 -50.53 42.95 9.03
N VAL A 336 -51.10 41.86 9.56
CA VAL A 336 -52.44 41.64 10.20
C VAL A 336 -53.67 41.88 9.31
N TRP A 337 -54.43 40.81 9.01
CA TRP A 337 -55.91 40.66 9.00
C TRP A 337 -56.24 39.16 9.31
N ARG A 338 -56.65 38.78 10.54
CA ARG A 338 -58.02 38.35 11.02
C ARG A 338 -58.70 37.27 10.12
N SER A 339 -59.39 36.21 10.56
CA SER A 339 -59.99 35.65 11.80
C SER A 339 -60.65 34.31 11.33
N ALA A 340 -60.77 33.17 12.02
CA ALA A 340 -61.45 32.89 13.28
C ALA A 340 -61.23 31.42 13.74
N ALA A 341 -61.23 31.18 15.04
CA ALA A 341 -61.52 29.90 15.70
C ALA A 341 -63.03 29.89 16.13
N PRO A 342 -63.65 28.88 16.79
CA PRO A 342 -63.06 27.90 17.72
C PRO A 342 -63.65 26.47 17.71
N ALA A 343 -62.98 25.54 18.39
CA ALA A 343 -63.63 24.55 19.28
C ALA A 343 -62.55 23.75 20.04
N SER A 344 -62.65 23.78 21.36
CA SER A 344 -61.95 22.90 22.28
C SER A 344 -62.82 21.67 22.54
N ASP A 345 -62.35 20.50 22.13
CA ASP A 345 -62.88 19.21 22.60
C ASP A 345 -61.74 18.41 23.23
N VAL A 346 -62.00 17.97 24.46
CA VAL A 346 -61.18 17.05 25.24
C VAL A 346 -61.77 15.65 25.08
N SER A 347 -60.99 14.68 24.60
CA SER A 347 -61.10 13.21 24.81
C SER A 347 -60.10 12.47 23.89
N PRO A 348 -59.85 11.17 24.07
CA PRO A 348 -59.34 10.43 25.23
C PRO A 348 -57.94 9.85 24.91
N GLY A 349 -57.30 9.16 25.86
CA GLY A 349 -55.98 8.55 25.65
C GLY A 349 -55.91 7.66 24.41
N GLY A 350 -55.23 8.16 23.38
CA GLY A 350 -54.82 7.40 22.20
C GLY A 350 -53.34 7.05 22.35
N VAL A 351 -53.04 5.76 22.24
CA VAL A 351 -51.67 5.28 22.06
C VAL A 351 -51.16 5.88 20.75
N GLU A 352 -50.25 6.84 20.82
CA GLU A 352 -49.45 7.23 19.66
C GLU A 352 -48.50 6.05 19.35
N PRO A 353 -48.47 5.53 18.11
CA PRO A 353 -47.36 4.69 17.69
C PRO A 353 -46.09 5.55 17.78
N SER A 354 -45.08 5.03 18.45
CA SER A 354 -43.76 5.65 18.53
C SER A 354 -43.31 6.09 17.14
N THR A 355 -42.94 7.35 17.02
CA THR A 355 -42.25 7.92 15.87
C THR A 355 -41.16 6.96 15.38
N ASP A 356 -41.27 6.52 14.14
CA ASP A 356 -40.21 5.82 13.41
C ASP A 356 -38.89 6.58 13.56
N PRO A 357 -37.81 5.96 14.08
CA PRO A 357 -36.47 6.42 13.81
C PRO A 357 -36.08 5.84 12.44
N GLY A 358 -36.62 6.40 11.36
CA GLY A 358 -36.43 5.73 10.06
C GLY A 358 -37.11 6.37 8.86
N SER A 359 -37.08 7.69 8.72
CA SER A 359 -37.13 8.26 7.37
C SER A 359 -35.70 8.24 6.82
N PRO A 360 -35.38 7.42 5.80
CA PRO A 360 -34.09 7.54 5.13
C PRO A 360 -34.08 8.91 4.45
N GLY A 361 -33.16 9.77 4.85
CA GLY A 361 -32.78 10.89 3.99
C GLY A 361 -32.36 10.35 2.61
N PRO A 362 -32.48 11.14 1.54
CA PRO A 362 -32.13 10.72 0.19
C PRO A 362 -30.60 10.64 0.05
N GLY A 363 -30.00 9.64 0.68
CA GLY A 363 -28.64 9.18 0.41
C GLY A 363 -28.76 7.81 -0.25
N SER A 364 -28.30 7.69 -1.49
CA SER A 364 -28.30 6.41 -2.20
C SER A 364 -27.54 5.35 -1.41
N SER A 365 -28.24 4.39 -0.80
CA SER A 365 -27.61 3.26 -0.12
C SER A 365 -27.01 2.31 -1.16
N SER A 366 -25.70 2.40 -1.39
CA SER A 366 -25.00 1.57 -2.37
C SER A 366 -24.79 0.14 -1.83
N PRO A 367 -25.02 -0.90 -2.64
CA PRO A 367 -24.70 -2.27 -2.25
C PRO A 367 -23.19 -2.43 -2.06
N VAL A 368 -22.81 -3.28 -1.11
CA VAL A 368 -21.43 -3.67 -0.84
C VAL A 368 -21.35 -5.19 -0.75
N TYR A 369 -20.27 -5.76 -1.28
CA TYR A 369 -19.95 -7.17 -1.12
C TYR A 369 -18.48 -7.28 -0.73
N ALA A 370 -18.21 -7.47 0.56
CA ALA A 370 -16.85 -7.39 1.11
C ALA A 370 -16.37 -8.75 1.62
N LEU A 371 -15.06 -8.97 1.52
CA LEU A 371 -14.37 -10.16 2.05
C LEU A 371 -13.45 -9.74 3.20
N GLY A 372 -13.26 -10.60 4.19
CA GLY A 372 -12.35 -10.31 5.29
C GLY A 372 -12.37 -11.37 6.38
N ALA A 373 -11.88 -10.97 7.56
CA ALA A 373 -12.00 -11.72 8.81
C ALA A 373 -12.95 -10.99 9.76
N LEU A 374 -13.72 -11.73 10.55
CA LEU A 374 -14.59 -11.12 11.55
C LEU A 374 -13.79 -10.65 12.76
N GLY A 375 -14.30 -9.59 13.39
CA GLY A 375 -13.85 -9.14 14.68
C GLY A 375 -15.00 -8.49 15.43
N PHE A 376 -14.69 -8.06 16.65
CA PHE A 376 -15.61 -7.28 17.46
C PHE A 376 -14.84 -6.18 18.19
N ASP A 377 -15.53 -5.09 18.48
CA ASP A 377 -15.02 -3.96 19.24
C ASP A 377 -16.08 -3.49 20.25
N PHE A 378 -15.61 -3.00 21.40
CA PHE A 378 -16.48 -2.57 22.49
C PHE A 378 -17.01 -1.15 22.33
N GLY A 379 -16.35 -0.32 21.52
CA GLY A 379 -16.57 1.11 21.33
C GLY A 379 -16.25 1.99 22.55
N SER A 380 -16.45 1.47 23.77
CA SER A 380 -16.31 2.22 25.02
C SER A 380 -15.86 1.33 26.18
N ASP A 381 -15.22 1.96 27.17
CA ASP A 381 -14.82 1.28 28.41
C ASP A 381 -16.00 0.67 29.17
N ALA A 382 -17.16 1.34 29.16
CA ALA A 382 -18.36 0.87 29.83
C ALA A 382 -18.85 -0.47 29.25
N ARG A 383 -18.91 -0.58 27.91
CA ARG A 383 -19.30 -1.81 27.21
C ARG A 383 -18.31 -2.94 27.50
N ARG A 384 -17.01 -2.65 27.47
CA ARG A 384 -15.95 -3.62 27.80
C ARG A 384 -16.10 -4.13 29.22
N ASP A 385 -16.35 -3.24 30.18
CA ASP A 385 -16.50 -3.60 31.59
C ASP A 385 -17.72 -4.50 31.81
N THR A 386 -18.83 -4.27 31.09
CA THR A 386 -19.99 -5.17 31.08
C THR A 386 -19.59 -6.60 30.71
N PHE A 387 -18.88 -6.80 29.59
CA PHE A 387 -18.43 -8.15 29.20
C PHE A 387 -17.43 -8.75 30.20
N LYS A 388 -16.54 -7.93 30.76
CA LYS A 388 -15.61 -8.39 31.80
C LYS A 388 -16.33 -8.92 33.06
N GLN A 389 -17.47 -8.35 33.41
CA GLN A 389 -18.27 -8.77 34.57
C GLN A 389 -19.18 -9.98 34.28
N LEU A 390 -19.72 -10.07 33.05
CA LEU A 390 -20.67 -11.12 32.67
C LEU A 390 -19.99 -12.42 32.22
N MET A 391 -18.78 -12.34 31.65
CA MET A 391 -18.07 -13.51 31.17
C MET A 391 -17.54 -14.36 32.33
N ALA A 392 -17.74 -15.67 32.23
CA ALA A 392 -17.22 -16.63 33.19
C ALA A 392 -15.71 -16.85 33.03
N PRO A 393 -14.97 -17.12 34.12
CA PRO A 393 -13.60 -17.60 34.02
C PRO A 393 -13.54 -18.96 33.32
N VAL A 394 -12.44 -19.24 32.62
CA VAL A 394 -12.24 -20.48 31.86
C VAL A 394 -11.15 -21.32 32.51
N GLU A 395 -11.37 -22.63 32.62
CA GLU A 395 -10.36 -23.57 33.10
C GLU A 395 -9.55 -24.12 31.91
N ILE A 396 -8.24 -23.85 31.90
CA ILE A 396 -7.31 -24.35 30.88
C ILE A 396 -6.26 -25.21 31.58
N ASP A 397 -6.20 -26.50 31.24
CA ASP A 397 -5.24 -27.47 31.80
C ASP A 397 -5.20 -27.47 33.35
N GLY A 398 -6.37 -27.38 33.99
CA GLY A 398 -6.50 -27.36 35.46
C GLY A 398 -6.18 -26.02 36.13
N THR A 399 -5.94 -24.96 35.34
CA THR A 399 -5.71 -23.59 35.84
C THR A 399 -6.93 -22.72 35.51
N VAL A 400 -7.50 -22.07 36.54
CA VAL A 400 -8.60 -21.12 36.36
C VAL A 400 -8.03 -19.79 35.85
N VAL A 401 -8.31 -19.49 34.59
CA VAL A 401 -7.95 -18.23 33.92
C VAL A 401 -9.11 -17.24 34.07
N PRO A 402 -8.85 -16.01 34.53
CA PRO A 402 -9.89 -14.99 34.64
C PRO A 402 -10.49 -14.65 33.27
N ALA A 403 -11.75 -14.26 33.26
CA ALA A 403 -12.45 -13.87 32.04
C ALA A 403 -11.68 -12.76 31.30
N ASN A 404 -11.34 -13.01 30.04
CA ASN A 404 -10.67 -12.08 29.17
C ASN A 404 -11.57 -11.74 27.98
N PRO A 405 -12.26 -10.58 27.98
CA PRO A 405 -13.15 -10.21 26.89
C PRO A 405 -12.42 -9.94 25.57
N PHE A 406 -11.09 -9.76 25.58
CA PHE A 406 -10.29 -9.63 24.35
C PHE A 406 -9.94 -10.98 23.71
N ASP A 407 -10.14 -12.09 24.42
CA ASP A 407 -9.96 -13.42 23.85
C ASP A 407 -11.21 -13.82 23.07
N SER A 408 -11.09 -13.85 21.74
CA SER A 408 -12.20 -14.19 20.85
C SER A 408 -12.79 -15.58 21.12
N ARG A 409 -12.01 -16.54 21.67
CA ARG A 409 -12.53 -17.86 22.03
C ARG A 409 -13.50 -17.77 23.19
N GLN A 410 -13.09 -17.09 24.26
CA GLN A 410 -13.96 -16.88 25.43
C GLN A 410 -15.20 -16.04 25.05
N MET A 411 -15.03 -15.05 24.18
CA MET A 411 -16.15 -14.25 23.68
C MET A 411 -17.16 -15.10 22.90
N VAL A 412 -16.68 -15.97 22.00
CA VAL A 412 -17.55 -16.91 21.26
C VAL A 412 -18.30 -17.84 22.22
N ASP A 413 -17.61 -18.40 23.22
CA ASP A 413 -18.24 -19.28 24.22
C ASP A 413 -19.36 -18.54 24.96
N HIS A 414 -19.09 -17.30 25.38
CA HIS A 414 -20.06 -16.44 26.06
C HIS A 414 -21.28 -16.10 25.18
N LEU A 415 -21.04 -15.67 23.94
CA LEU A 415 -22.10 -15.30 22.99
C LEU A 415 -22.94 -16.50 22.53
N THR A 416 -22.36 -17.71 22.52
CA THR A 416 -23.09 -18.94 22.22
C THR A 416 -24.13 -19.25 23.31
N VAL A 417 -23.82 -18.95 24.57
CA VAL A 417 -24.75 -19.10 25.69
C VAL A 417 -25.71 -17.90 25.79
N HIS A 418 -25.26 -16.70 25.42
CA HIS A 418 -26.03 -15.45 25.51
C HIS A 418 -26.15 -14.73 24.14
N PRO A 419 -26.90 -15.26 23.16
CA PRO A 419 -26.94 -14.72 21.80
C PRO A 419 -27.41 -13.27 21.71
N SER A 420 -28.27 -12.82 22.63
CA SER A 420 -28.77 -11.44 22.67
C SER A 420 -27.66 -10.41 22.92
N GLU A 421 -26.56 -10.80 23.55
CA GLU A 421 -25.44 -9.91 23.84
C GLU A 421 -24.57 -9.63 22.62
N ALA A 422 -24.70 -10.41 21.55
CA ALA A 422 -23.99 -10.15 20.30
C ALA A 422 -24.32 -8.77 19.73
N ARG A 423 -25.54 -8.26 19.95
CA ARG A 423 -25.96 -6.91 19.54
C ARG A 423 -25.22 -5.80 20.30
N SER A 424 -24.69 -6.10 21.48
CA SER A 424 -23.96 -5.13 22.30
C SER A 424 -22.52 -4.89 21.81
N LEU A 425 -22.03 -5.67 20.84
CA LEU A 425 -20.72 -5.50 20.24
C LEU A 425 -20.81 -4.72 18.92
N ILE A 426 -19.75 -3.97 18.61
CA ILE A 426 -19.54 -3.47 17.24
C ILE A 426 -18.87 -4.60 16.49
N TRP A 427 -19.60 -5.29 15.62
CA TRP A 427 -19.01 -6.31 14.76
C TRP A 427 -18.18 -5.61 13.68
N THR A 428 -16.96 -6.09 13.44
CA THR A 428 -16.08 -5.53 12.43
C THR A 428 -15.80 -6.57 11.35
N LEU A 429 -15.76 -6.10 10.10
CA LEU A 429 -15.11 -6.82 9.03
C LEU A 429 -13.71 -6.25 8.86
N ASN A 430 -12.71 -7.09 8.99
CA ASN A 430 -11.31 -6.71 8.93
C ASN A 430 -10.69 -7.21 7.63
N MET A 431 -9.99 -6.33 6.92
CA MET A 431 -9.08 -6.75 5.87
C MET A 431 -7.69 -6.84 6.49
N GLU A 432 -7.21 -8.08 6.65
CA GLU A 432 -6.04 -8.39 7.48
C GLU A 432 -6.26 -7.94 8.94
N LEU A 433 -5.49 -6.97 9.42
CA LEU A 433 -5.62 -6.42 10.78
C LEU A 433 -6.32 -5.06 10.81
N THR A 434 -6.88 -4.61 9.69
CA THR A 434 -7.50 -3.29 9.56
C THR A 434 -9.03 -3.43 9.48
N PRO A 435 -9.79 -2.88 10.44
CA PRO A 435 -11.24 -2.78 10.33
C PRO A 435 -11.63 -1.91 9.14
N ILE A 436 -12.32 -2.48 8.16
CA ILE A 436 -12.80 -1.79 6.95
C ILE A 436 -14.27 -1.40 7.05
N TYR A 437 -15.08 -2.19 7.77
CA TYR A 437 -16.49 -1.93 7.99
C TYR A 437 -16.91 -2.32 9.41
N ALA A 438 -17.87 -1.60 9.96
CA ALA A 438 -18.70 -2.09 11.07
C ALA A 438 -19.97 -2.73 10.49
N ILE A 439 -20.30 -3.93 10.96
CA ILE A 439 -21.46 -4.70 10.54
C ILE A 439 -22.59 -4.42 11.53
N GLU A 440 -23.70 -3.93 11.02
CA GLU A 440 -24.93 -3.77 11.78
C GLU A 440 -26.02 -4.59 11.11
N ALA A 441 -26.75 -5.37 11.90
CA ALA A 441 -27.88 -6.14 11.40
C ALA A 441 -29.18 -5.46 11.84
N GLU A 442 -29.98 -5.02 10.88
CA GLU A 442 -31.28 -4.40 11.13
C GLU A 442 -32.42 -5.25 10.57
N GLY A 443 -33.64 -4.98 11.05
CA GLY A 443 -34.86 -5.63 10.56
C GLY A 443 -35.16 -7.00 11.19
N PRO A 444 -36.16 -7.73 10.63
CA PRO A 444 -36.71 -8.94 11.24
C PRO A 444 -35.71 -10.11 11.40
N TYR A 445 -34.63 -10.11 10.64
CA TYR A 445 -33.62 -11.17 10.64
C TYR A 445 -32.35 -10.82 11.45
N ALA A 446 -32.32 -9.66 12.11
CA ALA A 446 -31.13 -9.19 12.83
C ALA A 446 -30.57 -10.21 13.83
N ALA A 447 -31.44 -10.84 14.63
CA ALA A 447 -31.03 -11.87 15.59
C ALA A 447 -30.32 -13.06 14.90
N ALA A 448 -30.90 -13.55 13.80
CA ALA A 448 -30.31 -14.66 13.05
C ALA A 448 -28.98 -14.28 12.37
N VAL A 449 -28.83 -13.03 11.94
CA VAL A 449 -27.55 -12.52 11.39
C VAL A 449 -26.49 -12.52 12.48
N TYR A 450 -26.77 -12.01 13.68
CA TYR A 450 -25.81 -12.04 14.78
C TYR A 450 -25.44 -13.46 15.24
N GLU A 451 -26.40 -14.39 15.26
CA GLU A 451 -26.13 -15.81 15.50
C GLU A 451 -25.19 -16.40 14.43
N LEU A 452 -25.39 -16.05 13.15
CA LEU A 452 -24.52 -16.48 12.07
C LEU A 452 -23.13 -15.86 12.18
N LEU A 453 -23.01 -14.56 12.48
CA LEU A 453 -21.72 -13.90 12.70
C LEU A 453 -20.95 -14.55 13.86
N THR A 454 -21.64 -14.89 14.95
CA THR A 454 -21.06 -15.62 16.08
C THR A 454 -20.55 -16.99 15.65
N ARG A 455 -21.31 -17.73 14.84
CA ARG A 455 -20.89 -19.04 14.30
C ARG A 455 -19.69 -18.93 13.36
N LEU A 456 -19.63 -17.88 12.54
CA LEU A 456 -18.50 -17.64 11.63
C LEU A 456 -17.25 -17.27 12.41
N LEU A 457 -17.36 -16.40 13.43
CA LEU A 457 -16.26 -16.07 14.34
C LEU A 457 -15.77 -17.31 15.10
N ALA A 458 -16.69 -18.19 15.52
CA ALA A 458 -16.34 -19.48 16.13
C ALA A 458 -15.49 -20.34 15.20
N GLY A 459 -15.78 -20.32 13.90
CA GLY A 459 -14.99 -20.99 12.87
C GLY A 459 -13.59 -20.38 12.69
N GLU A 460 -13.45 -19.05 12.79
CA GLU A 460 -12.16 -18.36 12.65
C GLU A 460 -11.22 -18.59 13.84
N VAL A 461 -11.76 -18.76 15.06
CA VAL A 461 -10.95 -19.02 16.27
C VAL A 461 -10.64 -20.50 16.50
N ALA A 462 -11.28 -21.39 15.73
CA ALA A 462 -11.02 -22.82 15.76
C ALA A 462 -9.58 -23.15 15.31
N GLY A 463 -9.07 -24.31 15.72
CA GLY A 463 -7.76 -24.77 15.25
C GLY A 463 -7.74 -24.94 13.71
N SER A 464 -6.60 -24.66 13.09
CA SER A 464 -6.44 -24.70 11.63
C SER A 464 -6.75 -26.07 11.00
N ASP A 465 -6.68 -27.14 11.78
CA ASP A 465 -6.96 -28.51 11.33
C ASP A 465 -8.43 -28.91 11.52
N ALA A 466 -9.24 -28.06 12.16
CA ALA A 466 -10.64 -28.34 12.40
C ALA A 466 -11.44 -28.35 11.09
N PRO A 467 -12.40 -29.28 10.91
CA PRO A 467 -13.28 -29.27 9.73
C PRO A 467 -14.10 -27.99 9.62
N GLY A 468 -14.49 -27.38 10.74
CA GLY A 468 -15.23 -26.12 10.79
C GLY A 468 -14.35 -24.86 10.79
N TYR A 469 -13.05 -24.98 10.51
CA TYR A 469 -12.17 -23.82 10.43
C TYR A 469 -12.60 -22.91 9.28
N VAL A 470 -12.95 -21.67 9.62
CA VAL A 470 -13.29 -20.62 8.66
C VAL A 470 -12.07 -19.75 8.50
N GLU A 471 -11.54 -19.66 7.27
CA GLU A 471 -10.38 -18.80 7.04
C GLU A 471 -10.79 -17.35 6.78
N ARG A 472 -11.89 -17.14 6.04
CA ARG A 472 -12.41 -15.82 5.65
C ARG A 472 -13.93 -15.84 5.61
N VAL A 473 -14.53 -14.66 5.67
CA VAL A 473 -15.98 -14.47 5.49
C VAL A 473 -16.27 -13.56 4.30
N ALA A 474 -17.45 -13.76 3.71
CA ALA A 474 -18.05 -12.86 2.73
C ALA A 474 -19.29 -12.20 3.34
N ILE A 475 -19.36 -10.87 3.29
CA ILE A 475 -20.41 -10.06 3.90
C ILE A 475 -21.06 -9.16 2.84
N PRO A 476 -22.27 -9.50 2.35
CA PRO A 476 -23.09 -8.61 1.56
C PRO A 476 -23.85 -7.62 2.45
N GLY A 477 -24.03 -6.40 1.99
CA GLY A 477 -24.81 -5.40 2.71
C GLY A 477 -25.07 -4.13 1.92
N ARG A 478 -25.49 -3.07 2.61
CA ARG A 478 -25.62 -1.73 2.06
C ARG A 478 -24.84 -0.73 2.91
N VAL A 479 -24.08 0.16 2.29
CA VAL A 479 -23.40 1.24 3.01
C VAL A 479 -24.44 2.28 3.44
N THR A 480 -24.52 2.55 4.74
CA THR A 480 -25.57 3.39 5.34
C THR A 480 -25.24 4.89 5.38
N GLY A 481 -23.98 5.26 5.10
CA GLY A 481 -23.45 6.61 5.30
C GLY A 481 -23.17 6.95 6.78
N ARG A 482 -23.52 6.06 7.72
CA ARG A 482 -23.15 6.18 9.14
C ARG A 482 -21.73 5.65 9.36
N THR A 483 -21.09 6.13 10.41
CA THR A 483 -19.78 5.62 10.87
C THR A 483 -19.86 5.17 12.32
N ALA A 484 -19.25 4.03 12.63
CA ALA A 484 -19.05 3.58 14.00
C ALA A 484 -17.67 4.01 14.50
N LYS A 485 -17.61 4.53 15.73
CA LYS A 485 -16.34 4.82 16.41
C LYS A 485 -15.90 3.60 17.21
N LEU A 486 -14.76 3.04 16.85
CA LEU A 486 -14.13 1.92 17.55
C LEU A 486 -13.47 2.41 18.84
N HIS A 487 -13.13 1.47 19.74
CA HIS A 487 -12.47 1.77 21.02
C HIS A 487 -11.12 2.47 20.81
N SER A 488 -10.42 2.18 19.71
CA SER A 488 -9.18 2.85 19.29
C SER A 488 -9.35 4.33 18.92
N GLY A 489 -10.60 4.79 18.75
CA GLY A 489 -10.93 6.11 18.21
C GLY A 489 -11.08 6.15 16.69
N GLN A 490 -10.73 5.07 15.98
CA GLN A 490 -10.93 4.95 14.53
C GLN A 490 -12.42 5.01 14.17
N LEU A 491 -12.75 5.76 13.12
CA LEU A 491 -14.09 5.79 12.53
C LEU A 491 -14.13 4.82 11.34
N VAL A 492 -15.10 3.91 11.33
CA VAL A 492 -15.30 2.96 10.22
C VAL A 492 -16.72 3.08 9.67
N PRO A 493 -16.91 2.97 8.35
CA PRO A 493 -18.25 2.99 7.74
C PRO A 493 -19.10 1.81 8.18
N VAL A 494 -20.40 2.03 8.37
CA VAL A 494 -21.37 1.01 8.78
C VAL A 494 -22.07 0.41 7.56
N ILE A 495 -22.02 -0.92 7.47
CA ILE A 495 -22.78 -1.71 6.50
C ILE A 495 -23.98 -2.34 7.19
N ASP A 496 -25.15 -2.19 6.57
CA ASP A 496 -26.39 -2.81 7.00
C ASP A 496 -26.55 -4.19 6.32
N CYS A 497 -26.66 -5.22 7.15
CA CYS A 497 -26.86 -6.61 6.76
C CYS A 497 -28.26 -7.08 7.16
N GLN A 498 -29.21 -6.95 6.24
CA GLN A 498 -30.62 -7.29 6.47
C GLN A 498 -30.99 -8.75 6.18
N GLN A 499 -30.07 -9.54 5.62
CA GLN A 499 -30.35 -10.92 5.19
C GLN A 499 -29.21 -11.88 5.47
N LEU A 500 -29.56 -13.15 5.67
CA LEU A 500 -28.62 -14.26 5.86
C LEU A 500 -27.95 -14.71 4.55
N ARG A 501 -28.63 -14.48 3.41
CA ARG A 501 -28.16 -14.97 2.10
C ARG A 501 -26.92 -14.21 1.68
N GLY A 502 -25.89 -14.94 1.26
CA GLY A 502 -24.61 -14.37 0.88
C GLY A 502 -23.60 -14.23 2.03
N LEU A 503 -24.03 -14.39 3.29
CA LEU A 503 -23.11 -14.50 4.43
C LEU A 503 -22.49 -15.90 4.42
N TYR A 504 -21.21 -15.97 4.05
CA TYR A 504 -20.51 -17.25 3.88
C TYR A 504 -19.18 -17.27 4.61
N GLY A 505 -18.86 -18.41 5.23
CA GLY A 505 -17.53 -18.72 5.74
C GLY A 505 -16.78 -19.63 4.77
N TRP A 506 -15.52 -19.34 4.52
CA TRP A 506 -14.65 -20.11 3.65
C TRP A 506 -14.01 -21.24 4.45
N GLU A 507 -14.70 -22.38 4.48
CA GLU A 507 -14.24 -23.61 5.16
C GLU A 507 -13.25 -24.39 4.28
N VAL A 508 -12.01 -23.88 4.17
CA VAL A 508 -10.99 -24.37 3.23
C VAL A 508 -10.76 -25.88 3.37
N ASN A 509 -10.73 -26.41 4.59
CA ASN A 509 -10.51 -27.82 4.83
C ASN A 509 -11.62 -28.72 4.28
N LYS A 510 -12.90 -28.32 4.39
CA LYS A 510 -14.00 -29.11 3.80
C LYS A 510 -13.95 -29.06 2.29
N LEU A 511 -13.65 -27.89 1.73
CA LEU A 511 -13.56 -27.70 0.29
C LEU A 511 -12.41 -28.49 -0.33
N VAL A 512 -11.22 -28.44 0.27
CA VAL A 512 -10.06 -29.23 -0.15
C VAL A 512 -10.38 -30.71 -0.07
N SER A 513 -11.01 -31.16 1.02
CA SER A 513 -11.42 -32.56 1.17
C SER A 513 -12.40 -32.99 0.07
N ALA A 514 -13.38 -32.14 -0.27
CA ALA A 514 -14.34 -32.39 -1.34
C ALA A 514 -13.70 -32.41 -2.73
N ALA A 515 -12.77 -31.48 -3.00
CA ALA A 515 -12.07 -31.39 -4.27
C ALA A 515 -11.09 -32.55 -4.49
N VAL A 516 -10.37 -32.98 -3.45
CA VAL A 516 -9.53 -34.18 -3.48
C VAL A 516 -10.38 -35.42 -3.76
N ALA A 517 -11.54 -35.55 -3.11
CA ALA A 517 -12.47 -36.65 -3.38
C ALA A 517 -12.92 -36.68 -4.86
N ALA A 518 -13.23 -35.51 -5.44
CA ALA A 518 -13.60 -35.41 -6.85
C ALA A 518 -12.43 -35.68 -7.81
N ALA A 519 -11.20 -35.29 -7.44
CA ALA A 519 -10.00 -35.50 -8.27
C ALA A 519 -9.50 -36.94 -8.25
N ARG A 520 -9.74 -37.69 -7.16
CA ARG A 520 -9.39 -39.12 -7.06
C ARG A 520 -10.02 -39.97 -8.15
N ASP A 521 -11.24 -39.63 -8.56
CA ASP A 521 -11.95 -40.31 -9.65
C ASP A 521 -11.28 -40.10 -11.02
N ALA A 522 -10.41 -39.08 -11.16
CA ALA A 522 -9.74 -38.72 -12.41
C ALA A 522 -8.24 -39.07 -12.45
N ALA A 523 -7.51 -39.05 -11.32
CA ALA A 523 -6.04 -39.13 -11.29
C ALA A 523 -5.42 -40.14 -10.30
N GLY A 524 -6.22 -40.86 -9.51
CA GLY A 524 -5.73 -41.85 -8.53
C GLY A 524 -5.21 -41.24 -7.21
N SER A 525 -4.91 -42.09 -6.22
CA SER A 525 -4.70 -41.68 -4.81
C SER A 525 -3.35 -41.04 -4.48
N ALA A 526 -2.35 -41.15 -5.36
CA ALA A 526 -1.01 -40.59 -5.13
C ALA A 526 -0.94 -39.06 -5.31
N ALA A 527 -1.96 -38.45 -5.93
CA ALA A 527 -2.03 -37.02 -6.24
C ALA A 527 -2.71 -36.18 -5.14
N ASP A 528 -3.25 -36.81 -4.08
CA ASP A 528 -4.08 -36.13 -3.09
C ASP A 528 -3.36 -34.98 -2.36
N ILE A 529 -2.10 -35.21 -1.98
CA ILE A 529 -1.29 -34.22 -1.26
C ILE A 529 -0.97 -33.03 -2.17
N VAL A 530 -0.65 -33.31 -3.43
CA VAL A 530 -0.30 -32.30 -4.44
C VAL A 530 -1.53 -31.46 -4.80
N VAL A 531 -2.68 -32.10 -5.05
CA VAL A 531 -3.94 -31.42 -5.37
C VAL A 531 -4.39 -30.57 -4.18
N ALA A 532 -4.28 -31.07 -2.95
CA ALA A 532 -4.61 -30.32 -1.75
C ALA A 532 -3.71 -29.09 -1.56
N ALA A 533 -2.41 -29.22 -1.80
CA ALA A 533 -1.47 -28.10 -1.72
C ALA A 533 -1.78 -27.05 -2.81
N ASN A 534 -1.89 -27.47 -4.07
CA ASN A 534 -2.18 -26.60 -5.21
C ASN A 534 -3.53 -25.88 -5.06
N LEU A 535 -4.54 -26.56 -4.51
CA LEU A 535 -5.84 -25.95 -4.27
C LEU A 535 -5.79 -24.91 -3.15
N ARG A 536 -5.06 -25.16 -2.05
CA ARG A 536 -4.87 -24.14 -1.01
C ARG A 536 -4.14 -22.91 -1.55
N GLU A 537 -3.08 -23.13 -2.33
CA GLU A 537 -2.35 -22.05 -2.99
C GLU A 537 -3.25 -21.28 -3.97
N PHE A 538 -4.06 -21.97 -4.78
CA PHE A 538 -5.04 -21.35 -5.66
C PHE A 538 -6.04 -20.48 -4.90
N LEU A 539 -6.68 -21.00 -3.85
CA LEU A 539 -7.68 -20.25 -3.07
C LEU A 539 -7.05 -19.06 -2.34
N THR A 540 -5.81 -19.23 -1.87
CA THR A 540 -5.01 -18.15 -1.30
C THR A 540 -4.78 -17.06 -2.35
N LYS A 541 -4.24 -17.41 -3.52
CA LYS A 541 -3.99 -16.48 -4.61
C LYS A 541 -5.27 -15.75 -5.05
N VAL A 542 -6.36 -16.48 -5.25
CA VAL A 542 -7.67 -15.91 -5.59
C VAL A 542 -8.16 -14.91 -4.54
N TYR A 543 -7.98 -15.20 -3.25
CA TYR A 543 -8.33 -14.24 -2.20
C TYR A 543 -7.49 -12.97 -2.28
N TYR A 544 -6.17 -13.10 -2.29
CA TYR A 544 -5.25 -11.96 -2.21
C TYR A 544 -5.26 -11.10 -3.47
N ASP A 545 -5.48 -11.70 -4.64
CA ASP A 545 -5.55 -10.99 -5.93
C ASP A 545 -6.90 -10.25 -6.11
N LEU A 546 -8.00 -10.76 -5.54
CA LEU A 546 -9.35 -10.23 -5.80
C LEU A 546 -9.92 -9.38 -4.67
N ARG A 547 -9.43 -9.52 -3.43
CA ARG A 547 -9.98 -8.78 -2.29
C ARG A 547 -9.88 -7.27 -2.50
N ASN A 548 -10.96 -6.59 -2.21
CA ASN A 548 -11.06 -5.13 -2.28
C ASN A 548 -12.20 -4.65 -1.35
N LEU A 549 -12.44 -3.33 -1.29
CA LEU A 549 -13.47 -2.75 -0.41
C LEU A 549 -14.91 -3.15 -0.77
N GLY A 550 -15.15 -3.70 -1.96
CA GLY A 550 -16.46 -4.24 -2.36
C GLY A 550 -17.51 -3.19 -2.67
N VAL A 551 -17.13 -1.93 -2.94
CA VAL A 551 -18.07 -0.81 -3.10
C VAL A 551 -18.48 -0.62 -4.56
N THR A 552 -17.51 -0.54 -5.47
CA THR A 552 -17.81 -0.37 -6.90
C THR A 552 -18.39 -1.65 -7.49
N SER A 553 -19.06 -1.58 -8.64
CA SER A 553 -19.59 -2.79 -9.28
C SER A 553 -18.50 -3.78 -9.68
N ALA A 554 -17.37 -3.28 -10.20
CA ALA A 554 -16.21 -4.11 -10.52
C ALA A 554 -15.65 -4.79 -9.25
N ASP A 555 -15.53 -4.03 -8.16
CA ASP A 555 -15.08 -4.52 -6.85
C ASP A 555 -15.98 -5.65 -6.31
N ARG A 556 -17.30 -5.45 -6.36
CA ARG A 556 -18.28 -6.48 -5.98
C ARG A 556 -18.14 -7.72 -6.84
N ALA A 557 -17.94 -7.55 -8.15
CA ALA A 557 -17.78 -8.67 -9.08
C ALA A 557 -16.50 -9.47 -8.78
N LEU A 558 -15.39 -8.78 -8.47
CA LEU A 558 -14.12 -9.40 -8.07
C LEU A 558 -14.26 -10.17 -6.74
N ASN A 559 -14.81 -9.53 -5.70
CA ASN A 559 -14.99 -10.17 -4.40
C ASN A 559 -15.96 -11.38 -4.48
N PHE A 560 -17.05 -11.24 -5.25
CA PHE A 560 -17.97 -12.34 -5.47
C PHE A 560 -17.37 -13.44 -6.33
N ALA A 561 -16.54 -13.11 -7.32
CA ALA A 561 -15.81 -14.11 -8.09
C ALA A 561 -14.87 -14.93 -7.22
N ALA A 562 -14.24 -14.33 -6.20
CA ALA A 562 -13.43 -15.07 -5.25
C ALA A 562 -14.28 -16.06 -4.44
N THR A 563 -15.45 -15.62 -3.97
CA THR A 563 -16.42 -16.51 -3.29
C THR A 563 -16.90 -17.62 -4.21
N ASN A 564 -17.19 -17.29 -5.47
CA ASN A 564 -17.68 -18.26 -6.44
C ASN A 564 -16.58 -19.24 -6.88
N ALA A 565 -15.33 -18.80 -7.01
CA ALA A 565 -14.19 -19.66 -7.27
C ALA A 565 -13.95 -20.62 -6.10
N PHE A 566 -14.16 -20.16 -4.86
CA PHE A 566 -14.18 -21.02 -3.69
C PHE A 566 -15.29 -22.07 -3.81
N GLN A 567 -16.54 -21.69 -4.08
CA GLN A 567 -17.65 -22.65 -4.23
C GLN A 567 -17.47 -23.60 -5.42
N ALA A 568 -16.86 -23.13 -6.51
CA ALA A 568 -16.62 -23.88 -7.73
C ALA A 568 -15.27 -24.61 -7.74
N ALA A 569 -14.57 -24.74 -6.61
CA ALA A 569 -13.24 -25.35 -6.55
C ALA A 569 -13.16 -26.75 -7.17
N HIS A 570 -14.24 -27.53 -7.10
CA HIS A 570 -14.32 -28.83 -7.77
C HIS A 570 -14.17 -28.76 -9.30
N THR A 571 -14.50 -27.62 -9.91
CA THR A 571 -14.47 -27.40 -11.37
C THR A 571 -13.04 -27.15 -11.83
N PHE A 572 -12.19 -26.62 -10.94
CA PHE A 572 -10.77 -26.41 -11.19
C PHE A 572 -9.92 -27.62 -10.78
N ALA A 573 -10.47 -28.54 -9.98
CA ALA A 573 -9.73 -29.69 -9.45
C ALA A 573 -9.04 -30.50 -10.55
N THR A 574 -9.68 -30.68 -11.71
CA THR A 574 -9.06 -31.34 -12.88
C THR A 574 -7.88 -30.55 -13.44
N ALA A 575 -7.99 -29.22 -13.57
CA ALA A 575 -6.88 -28.39 -14.07
C ALA A 575 -5.70 -28.39 -13.08
N LEU A 576 -5.98 -28.33 -11.78
CA LEU A 576 -4.97 -28.40 -10.72
C LEU A 576 -4.30 -29.79 -10.67
N ALA A 577 -5.07 -30.87 -10.90
CA ALA A 577 -4.55 -32.23 -10.99
C ALA A 577 -3.65 -32.46 -12.22
N GLU A 578 -3.86 -31.69 -13.30
CA GLU A 578 -3.00 -31.70 -14.49
C GLU A 578 -1.68 -30.93 -14.30
N GLY A 579 -1.37 -30.44 -13.09
CA GLY A 579 -0.18 -29.66 -12.78
C GLY A 579 -0.28 -28.18 -13.15
N ARG A 580 -1.49 -27.69 -13.46
CA ARG A 580 -1.69 -26.30 -13.90
C ARG A 580 -1.89 -25.38 -12.72
N VAL A 581 -1.35 -24.17 -12.83
CA VAL A 581 -1.48 -23.11 -11.83
C VAL A 581 -2.19 -21.91 -12.42
N LEU A 582 -2.84 -21.11 -11.56
CA LEU A 582 -3.51 -19.89 -11.99
C LEU A 582 -2.49 -18.87 -12.49
N ASP A 583 -2.64 -18.43 -13.73
CA ASP A 583 -1.83 -17.44 -14.43
C ASP A 583 -2.37 -16.02 -14.13
N THR A 584 -3.52 -15.71 -14.74
CA THR A 584 -4.14 -14.38 -14.74
C THR A 584 -5.62 -14.46 -14.38
N ILE A 585 -6.10 -13.40 -13.73
CA ILE A 585 -7.52 -13.14 -13.50
C ILE A 585 -7.88 -11.85 -14.24
N ALA A 586 -8.82 -11.94 -15.18
CA ALA A 586 -9.30 -10.78 -15.93
C ALA A 586 -10.78 -10.57 -15.69
N VAL A 587 -11.18 -9.32 -15.50
CA VAL A 587 -12.58 -8.92 -15.29
C VAL A 587 -12.96 -7.88 -16.32
N GLU A 588 -14.04 -8.14 -17.05
CA GLU A 588 -14.57 -7.25 -18.07
C GLU A 588 -16.09 -7.14 -17.95
N LYS A 589 -16.66 -6.05 -18.45
CA LYS A 589 -18.11 -5.90 -18.46
C LYS A 589 -18.72 -6.91 -19.42
N SER A 590 -19.71 -7.68 -18.96
CA SER A 590 -20.30 -8.74 -19.76
C SER A 590 -21.27 -8.17 -20.80
N PRO A 591 -21.19 -8.60 -22.06
CA PRO A 591 -22.23 -8.30 -23.04
C PRO A 591 -23.48 -9.16 -22.85
N PHE A 592 -23.44 -10.19 -21.98
CA PHE A 592 -24.51 -11.16 -21.76
C PHE A 592 -25.46 -10.76 -20.63
N CYS A 593 -25.86 -9.48 -20.59
CA CYS A 593 -26.73 -8.91 -19.56
C CYS A 593 -28.14 -8.65 -20.06
N ARG A 594 -29.12 -8.75 -19.15
CA ARG A 594 -30.46 -8.19 -19.37
C ARG A 594 -30.40 -6.66 -19.23
N LEU A 595 -31.41 -5.98 -19.75
CA LEU A 595 -31.61 -4.56 -19.46
C LEU A 595 -31.75 -4.40 -17.93
N ASP A 596 -31.10 -3.38 -17.36
CA ASP A 596 -31.00 -3.09 -15.93
C ASP A 596 -30.15 -4.06 -15.08
N SER A 597 -29.41 -4.98 -15.71
CA SER A 597 -28.37 -5.78 -15.05
C SER A 597 -26.98 -5.13 -15.16
N ASP A 598 -26.15 -5.34 -14.14
CA ASP A 598 -24.75 -4.97 -14.07
C ASP A 598 -23.91 -6.24 -13.96
N CYS A 599 -23.63 -6.87 -15.10
CA CYS A 599 -22.87 -8.11 -15.13
C CYS A 599 -21.45 -7.98 -15.67
N TRP A 600 -20.62 -8.87 -15.15
CA TRP A 600 -19.18 -8.90 -15.32
C TRP A 600 -18.75 -10.31 -15.65
N ASP A 601 -17.93 -10.44 -16.70
CA ASP A 601 -17.28 -11.69 -17.06
C ASP A 601 -15.93 -11.76 -16.33
N VAL A 602 -15.75 -12.81 -15.52
CA VAL A 602 -14.50 -13.09 -14.81
C VAL A 602 -13.84 -14.29 -15.43
N ARG A 603 -12.64 -14.09 -15.98
CA ARG A 603 -11.83 -15.10 -16.65
C ARG A 603 -10.64 -15.49 -15.79
N LEU A 604 -10.55 -16.77 -15.44
CA LEU A 604 -9.41 -17.38 -14.76
C LEU A 604 -8.62 -18.18 -15.80
N ARG A 605 -7.37 -17.81 -16.06
CA ARG A 605 -6.48 -18.54 -16.97
C ARG A 605 -5.51 -19.39 -16.16
N PHE A 606 -5.33 -20.64 -16.55
CA PHE A 606 -4.38 -21.57 -15.94
C PHE A 606 -3.34 -21.99 -16.97
N PHE A 607 -2.09 -22.05 -16.55
CA PHE A 607 -0.96 -22.48 -17.39
C PHE A 607 -0.16 -23.59 -16.71
N ASP A 608 0.68 -24.27 -17.48
CA ASP A 608 1.58 -25.32 -16.98
C ASP A 608 2.99 -24.74 -16.82
N PRO A 609 3.50 -24.61 -15.59
CA PRO A 609 4.82 -24.01 -15.34
C PRO A 609 5.97 -24.92 -15.76
N GLU A 610 5.73 -26.22 -15.95
CA GLU A 610 6.76 -27.16 -16.44
C GLU A 610 6.81 -27.24 -17.97
N ASN A 611 5.78 -26.69 -18.64
CA ASN A 611 5.67 -26.73 -20.09
C ASN A 611 4.92 -25.50 -20.64
N ASP A 612 5.66 -24.42 -20.86
CA ASP A 612 5.15 -23.16 -21.42
C ASP A 612 4.57 -23.28 -22.84
N ARG A 613 4.70 -24.43 -23.51
CA ARG A 613 4.06 -24.69 -24.82
C ARG A 613 2.70 -25.36 -24.70
N ARG A 614 2.31 -25.80 -23.50
CA ARG A 614 1.03 -26.48 -23.27
C ARG A 614 -0.08 -25.44 -23.24
N ALA A 615 -1.15 -25.70 -24.01
CA ALA A 615 -2.30 -24.80 -24.10
C ALA A 615 -2.84 -24.40 -22.71
N ARG A 616 -3.13 -23.10 -22.54
CA ARG A 616 -3.73 -22.55 -21.33
C ARG A 616 -5.16 -23.06 -21.19
N ARG A 617 -5.61 -23.30 -19.96
CA ARG A 617 -7.02 -23.61 -19.66
C ARG A 617 -7.71 -22.37 -19.12
N VAL A 618 -8.83 -21.99 -19.73
CA VAL A 618 -9.58 -20.79 -19.32
C VAL A 618 -10.91 -21.21 -18.72
N PHE A 619 -11.30 -20.54 -17.64
CA PHE A 619 -12.61 -20.63 -17.02
C PHE A 619 -13.25 -19.25 -17.00
N ARG A 620 -14.52 -19.14 -17.40
CA ARG A 620 -15.27 -17.89 -17.37
C ARG A 620 -16.54 -18.03 -16.57
N PHE A 621 -16.74 -17.08 -15.66
CA PHE A 621 -17.96 -16.85 -14.90
C PHE A 621 -18.60 -15.56 -15.39
N THR A 622 -19.92 -15.53 -15.49
CA THR A 622 -20.66 -14.28 -15.66
C THR A 622 -21.40 -14.02 -14.35
N ILE A 623 -21.20 -12.84 -13.77
CA ILE A 623 -21.70 -12.47 -12.44
C ILE A 623 -22.51 -11.20 -12.58
N ASP A 624 -23.75 -11.19 -12.08
CA ASP A 624 -24.57 -9.98 -11.95
C ASP A 624 -24.46 -9.42 -10.52
N VAL A 625 -24.03 -8.16 -10.41
CA VAL A 625 -23.81 -7.44 -9.14
C VAL A 625 -24.79 -6.29 -8.92
N SER A 626 -25.92 -6.29 -9.62
CA SER A 626 -26.96 -5.26 -9.50
C SER A 626 -27.58 -5.22 -8.10
N ASP A 627 -27.74 -6.39 -7.49
CA ASP A 627 -28.32 -6.57 -6.18
C ASP A 627 -27.26 -6.69 -5.07
N VAL A 628 -27.72 -6.56 -3.82
CA VAL A 628 -26.88 -6.74 -2.61
C VAL A 628 -26.26 -8.14 -2.54
N MET A 629 -26.97 -9.15 -3.05
CA MET A 629 -26.48 -10.52 -3.17
C MET A 629 -26.20 -10.77 -4.66
N PRO A 630 -24.93 -10.76 -5.10
CA PRO A 630 -24.60 -11.02 -6.48
C PRO A 630 -24.96 -12.45 -6.88
N VAL A 631 -25.25 -12.66 -8.17
CA VAL A 631 -25.65 -13.97 -8.69
C VAL A 631 -24.77 -14.39 -9.86
N THR A 632 -24.50 -15.69 -9.96
CA THR A 632 -23.87 -16.28 -11.14
C THR A 632 -24.91 -16.51 -12.24
N LEU A 633 -24.55 -16.14 -13.48
CA LEU A 633 -25.40 -16.31 -14.65
C LEU A 633 -24.90 -17.47 -15.51
N GLY A 634 -25.67 -18.56 -15.51
CA GLY A 634 -25.40 -19.77 -16.30
C GLY A 634 -24.23 -20.60 -15.77
N ASP A 635 -23.84 -21.60 -16.55
CA ASP A 635 -22.74 -22.52 -16.19
C ASP A 635 -21.37 -21.91 -16.44
N VAL A 636 -20.39 -22.35 -15.66
CA VAL A 636 -18.97 -22.05 -15.86
C VAL A 636 -18.54 -22.51 -17.24
N ARG A 637 -18.06 -21.58 -18.08
CA ARG A 637 -17.55 -21.92 -19.41
C ARG A 637 -16.08 -22.25 -19.32
N THR A 638 -15.65 -23.30 -20.00
CA THR A 638 -14.25 -23.71 -20.03
C THR A 638 -13.79 -24.04 -21.45
N TRP A 639 -12.61 -23.58 -21.83
CA TRP A 639 -11.98 -23.85 -23.12
C TRP A 639 -10.44 -23.79 -22.98
N THR A 640 -9.74 -24.10 -24.07
CA THR A 640 -8.28 -24.02 -24.16
C THR A 640 -7.86 -22.89 -25.08
N GLU A 641 -6.86 -22.11 -24.67
CA GLU A 641 -6.23 -21.07 -25.48
C GLU A 641 -4.79 -21.48 -25.83
N ALA A 642 -4.28 -21.03 -26.98
CA ALA A 642 -2.88 -21.24 -27.32
C ALA A 642 -1.96 -20.59 -26.26
N ALA A 643 -0.82 -21.23 -26.02
CA ALA A 643 0.17 -20.78 -25.05
C ALA A 643 0.86 -19.48 -25.49
#